data_AF-A0A7S4GQ32-F1
#
_entry.id   AF-A0A7S4GQ32-F1
#
_cell.length_a   1.000
_cell.length_b   1.000
_cell.length_c   1.000
_cell.angle_alpha   90.00
_cell.angle_beta   90.00
_cell.angle_gamma   90.00
#
_symmetry.space_group_name_H-M   'P 1'
#
loop_
_entity.id
_entity.type
_entity.pdbx_description
1 polymer ?
#
loop_
_entity_poly.entity_id
_entity_poly.type
_entity_poly.pdbx_seq_one_letter_code
_entity_poly.pdbx_strand_id
1 'polypeptide(L)'
;MPTVPSLIPDVQIEGTFPDGTKLLTLHNPIALQDGRLDLALQGSFLPVPDLTVFGPAEIDEVFPGKVIVGEQPVEINAGRKLIELTVTNTGDRPIQVGSHYHFIETNKALVFDRRQCIGMRLNIPSGSSVRFEPGETKAVTLVEISGAKRVVSGNLLVDGLAVPERTEEIMQRVEARGFGHKPAESAHSGTPMKLDRTQYASIFGPTAGDRVVLGDTGLVIQVEKDFTVYGDECKFGGGKMLREGMGQNTTATADQALDLVITNALIVDAMVGIVKADIGVRGGRIAGIGKAGNPDVMDGVTPGMVTGVTTEVIAGEKLIVTAGGLDTHVHWICPQLATEALASGVTTMYGGGTGPATGTNATTCTPAPVHIETMLRACDDVPINVGFSGKGNTSDTSGAALEAVLRAGAAGFKLHEDWGTTPGSIDACLSFADKHDVQVTIHTDTLNESGFVDDSIAAFKGRTIHTYHTEGAGGGHAPDIIRVCSLQHVLPSSTNPTRPFTKNTIDEHLDMLMVCHHLDKNNPEDIAFAESRIRPETIAAEDILHDIGAISVMASDSQAMGRVGEVISRTWQTACKMKRQRGSLQEDSPSDDNNRVKRYVAKYTINPAICHGMATQVGSLEVGKLADIVLWSPAFFGAKPEIVVKGGQIAWAQMGDPNASIPTPQPVLMRPMFGASPSVAGGLSLAFVSQAAVDAGIREKYKLSKTLSAVSRCRDIGKKDLVHNSATPVLEVDPELFEVRADGELLTCEPDSKVPLSQTYFLF
;
A
#
# COMPACT_ATOMS: atom_id res chain seq x y z
N MET A 1 19.38 7.96 18.59
CA MET A 1 19.25 7.50 17.19
C MET A 1 19.26 8.72 16.27
N PRO A 2 20.04 8.71 15.18
CA PRO A 2 20.26 9.87 14.31
C PRO A 2 19.05 10.30 13.47
N THR A 3 18.11 9.40 13.19
CA THR A 3 16.93 9.68 12.33
C THR A 3 15.79 10.39 13.07
N VAL A 4 15.74 10.30 14.40
CA VAL A 4 14.64 10.83 15.24
C VAL A 4 14.31 12.30 14.99
N PRO A 5 15.28 13.24 14.86
CA PRO A 5 14.97 14.65 14.62
C PRO A 5 14.19 14.89 13.32
N SER A 6 14.40 14.05 12.30
CA SER A 6 13.69 14.15 11.01
C SER A 6 12.31 13.48 11.04
N LEU A 7 12.10 12.51 11.92
CA LEU A 7 10.87 11.73 12.02
C LEU A 7 9.81 12.38 12.92
N ILE A 8 10.24 13.19 13.90
CA ILE A 8 9.36 13.78 14.91
C ILE A 8 9.38 15.31 14.78
N PRO A 9 8.66 15.88 13.80
CA PRO A 9 8.58 17.33 13.64
C PRO A 9 7.79 17.96 14.80
N ASP A 10 6.80 17.26 15.33
CA ASP A 10 5.92 17.72 16.39
C ASP A 10 5.59 16.59 17.36
N VAL A 11 5.35 16.94 18.64
CA VAL A 11 4.70 16.06 19.62
C VAL A 11 3.46 16.74 20.15
N GLN A 12 2.33 16.05 20.11
CA GLN A 12 1.04 16.56 20.57
C GLN A 12 0.48 15.69 21.70
N ILE A 13 -0.06 16.35 22.72
CA ILE A 13 -0.72 15.68 23.85
C ILE A 13 -1.77 16.61 24.44
N GLU A 14 -2.83 16.04 25.02
CA GLU A 14 -3.75 16.80 25.85
C GLU A 14 -3.55 16.46 27.34
N GLY A 15 -3.58 17.50 28.17
CA GLY A 15 -3.45 17.36 29.62
C GLY A 15 -4.55 18.12 30.34
N THR A 16 -4.91 17.69 31.56
CA THR A 16 -5.83 18.43 32.42
C THR A 16 -5.07 19.45 33.25
N PHE A 17 -5.21 20.73 32.89
CA PHE A 17 -4.65 21.87 33.62
C PHE A 17 -5.65 22.34 34.69
N PRO A 18 -5.26 23.26 35.60
CA PRO A 18 -6.21 23.86 36.56
C PRO A 18 -7.45 24.49 35.91
N ASP A 19 -7.37 24.86 34.64
CA ASP A 19 -8.45 25.43 33.84
C ASP A 19 -9.06 24.44 32.82
N GLY A 20 -8.89 23.14 33.04
CA GLY A 20 -9.44 22.06 32.23
C GLY A 20 -8.48 21.53 31.16
N THR A 21 -8.99 20.69 30.25
CA THR A 21 -8.19 20.06 29.20
C THR A 21 -7.63 21.09 28.22
N LYS A 22 -6.35 20.96 27.87
CA LYS A 22 -5.67 21.77 26.84
C LYS A 22 -4.82 20.90 25.94
N LEU A 23 -4.83 21.22 24.64
CA LEU A 23 -3.85 20.72 23.67
C LEU A 23 -2.52 21.44 23.84
N LEU A 24 -1.45 20.66 23.91
CA LEU A 24 -0.08 21.12 23.83
C LEU A 24 0.54 20.54 22.56
N THR A 25 1.15 21.40 21.76
CA THR A 25 1.97 21.02 20.61
C THR A 25 3.39 21.51 20.84
N LEU A 26 4.33 20.57 20.91
CA LEU A 26 5.76 20.84 20.96
C LEU A 26 6.32 20.76 19.55
N HIS A 27 6.67 21.91 18.99
CA HIS A 27 7.27 22.01 17.66
C HIS A 27 8.77 21.81 17.72
N ASN A 28 9.30 20.98 16.82
CA ASN A 28 10.72 20.61 16.69
C ASN A 28 11.32 20.22 18.07
N PRO A 29 10.79 19.17 18.73
CA PRO A 29 11.17 18.82 20.10
C PRO A 29 12.67 18.50 20.26
N ILE A 30 13.35 18.08 19.19
CA ILE A 30 14.79 17.82 19.18
C ILE A 30 15.53 19.03 18.59
N ALA A 31 15.68 20.08 19.40
CA ALA A 31 16.29 21.35 19.00
C ALA A 31 17.67 21.63 19.60
N LEU A 32 18.12 20.80 20.54
CA LEU A 32 19.41 20.94 21.23
C LEU A 32 20.24 19.68 21.03
N GLN A 33 21.57 19.84 21.08
CA GLN A 33 22.49 18.70 21.08
C GLN A 33 22.26 17.80 22.30
N ASP A 34 22.16 18.41 23.48
CA ASP A 34 21.89 17.73 24.74
C ASP A 34 20.60 18.28 25.38
N GLY A 35 19.69 17.37 25.72
CA GLY A 35 18.45 17.72 26.42
C GLY A 35 18.70 18.02 27.91
N ARG A 36 17.77 18.74 28.53
CA ARG A 36 17.72 18.91 29.99
C ARG A 36 17.20 17.63 30.65
N LEU A 37 18.09 16.68 30.92
CA LEU A 37 17.75 15.34 31.44
C LEU A 37 17.03 15.38 32.79
N ASP A 38 17.28 16.39 33.62
CA ASP A 38 16.57 16.64 34.87
C ASP A 38 15.07 16.92 34.65
N LEU A 39 14.73 17.65 33.58
CA LEU A 39 13.35 17.91 33.18
C LEU A 39 12.74 16.69 32.48
N ALA A 40 13.50 16.00 31.62
CA ALA A 40 13.03 14.81 30.91
C ALA A 40 12.64 13.67 31.88
N LEU A 41 13.33 13.56 33.02
CA LEU A 41 13.08 12.56 34.05
C LEU A 41 12.25 13.09 35.23
N GLN A 42 11.72 14.31 35.13
CA GLN A 42 10.95 14.92 36.21
C GLN A 42 9.76 14.05 36.61
N GLY A 43 9.63 13.76 37.90
CA GLY A 43 8.55 12.94 38.46
C GLY A 43 8.75 11.42 38.33
N SER A 44 9.79 10.95 37.64
CA SER A 44 10.07 9.51 37.48
C SER A 44 10.77 8.85 38.66
N PHE A 45 11.43 9.65 39.52
CA PHE A 45 12.36 9.19 40.57
C PHE A 45 13.57 8.39 40.06
N LEU A 46 13.82 8.36 38.76
CA LEU A 46 15.03 7.77 38.18
C LEU A 46 16.22 8.72 38.38
N PRO A 47 17.44 8.19 38.60
CA PRO A 47 18.64 9.01 38.67
C PRO A 47 18.90 9.68 37.32
N VAL A 48 19.25 10.97 37.34
CA VAL A 48 19.69 11.67 36.13
C VAL A 48 21.05 11.13 35.74
N PRO A 49 21.20 10.49 34.56
CA PRO A 49 22.48 9.95 34.13
C PRO A 49 23.43 11.07 33.71
N ASP A 50 24.72 10.80 33.80
CA ASP A 50 25.74 11.65 33.18
C ASP A 50 25.67 11.52 31.65
N LEU A 51 25.92 12.61 30.92
CA LEU A 51 25.81 12.62 29.45
C LEU A 51 26.76 11.61 28.77
N THR A 52 27.85 11.22 29.43
CA THR A 52 28.80 10.22 28.91
C THR A 52 28.17 8.86 28.64
N VAL A 53 26.99 8.54 29.21
CA VAL A 53 26.30 7.28 28.91
C VAL A 53 25.73 7.21 27.48
N PHE A 54 25.53 8.36 26.81
CA PHE A 54 24.87 8.43 25.51
C PHE A 54 25.79 8.21 24.30
N GLY A 55 27.07 7.86 24.52
CA GLY A 55 28.03 7.61 23.44
C GLY A 55 28.25 8.82 22.52
N PRO A 56 29.07 8.67 21.47
CA PRO A 56 29.22 9.72 20.46
C PRO A 56 27.96 9.84 19.60
N ALA A 57 27.68 11.05 19.10
CA ALA A 57 26.62 11.27 18.14
C ALA A 57 26.93 10.53 16.84
N GLU A 58 26.07 9.58 16.48
CA GLU A 58 26.10 8.94 15.17
C GLU A 58 25.46 9.86 14.12
N ILE A 59 25.98 9.82 12.89
CA ILE A 59 25.39 10.52 11.74
C ILE A 59 24.91 9.43 10.78
N ASP A 60 23.62 9.47 10.42
CA ASP A 60 23.10 8.59 9.38
C ASP A 60 23.21 9.26 8.01
N GLU A 61 23.49 8.47 6.98
CA GLU A 61 23.55 8.95 5.60
C GLU A 61 22.17 8.90 4.92
N VAL A 62 21.24 8.10 5.47
CA VAL A 62 19.89 7.91 4.93
C VAL A 62 18.89 8.71 5.77
N PHE A 63 18.21 9.66 5.12
CA PHE A 63 17.12 10.44 5.72
C PHE A 63 15.78 9.83 5.34
N PRO A 64 15.01 9.29 6.31
CA PRO A 64 13.79 8.57 5.99
C PRO A 64 12.77 9.43 5.25
N GLY A 65 12.24 8.92 4.13
CA GLY A 65 11.21 9.64 3.37
C GLY A 65 11.70 10.88 2.62
N LYS A 66 13.02 11.12 2.55
CA LYS A 66 13.58 12.33 1.90
C LYS A 66 13.12 12.44 0.45
N VAL A 67 12.61 13.61 0.09
CA VAL A 67 12.28 13.99 -1.29
C VAL A 67 13.49 14.70 -1.91
N ILE A 68 13.94 14.20 -3.06
CA ILE A 68 15.04 14.77 -3.85
C ILE A 68 14.42 15.37 -5.10
N VAL A 69 14.35 16.69 -5.11
CA VAL A 69 13.78 17.45 -6.23
C VAL A 69 14.84 17.81 -7.26
N GLY A 70 14.43 17.92 -8.51
CA GLY A 70 15.20 18.41 -9.64
C GLY A 70 15.16 19.94 -9.71
N GLU A 71 15.99 20.49 -10.59
CA GLU A 71 16.31 21.92 -10.56
C GLU A 71 15.32 22.80 -11.32
N GLN A 72 14.54 22.23 -12.25
CA GLN A 72 13.65 23.01 -13.11
C GLN A 72 12.35 23.35 -12.37
N PRO A 73 11.93 24.64 -12.35
CA PRO A 73 10.69 25.05 -11.71
C PRO A 73 9.47 24.54 -12.49
N VAL A 74 8.36 24.37 -11.77
CA VAL A 74 7.07 23.95 -12.34
C VAL A 74 6.26 25.19 -12.71
N GLU A 75 5.96 25.37 -14.00
CA GLU A 75 5.04 26.40 -14.47
C GLU A 75 3.59 25.91 -14.29
N ILE A 76 2.79 26.65 -13.52
CA ILE A 76 1.37 26.33 -13.31
C ILE A 76 0.49 27.09 -14.30
N ASN A 77 -0.63 26.47 -14.68
CA ASN A 77 -1.64 27.03 -15.60
C ASN A 77 -1.07 27.42 -16.98
N ALA A 78 -0.03 26.73 -17.42
CA ALA A 78 0.69 27.03 -18.66
C ALA A 78 -0.25 27.05 -19.89
N GLY A 79 0.02 27.97 -20.82
CA GLY A 79 -0.72 28.09 -22.08
C GLY A 79 -2.11 28.74 -21.98
N ARG A 80 -2.56 29.13 -20.78
CA ARG A 80 -3.85 29.81 -20.58
C ARG A 80 -3.71 31.32 -20.67
N LYS A 81 -4.80 32.01 -21.03
CA LYS A 81 -4.85 33.48 -21.10
C LYS A 81 -4.64 34.08 -19.70
N LEU A 82 -3.74 35.05 -19.59
CA LEU A 82 -3.43 35.77 -18.36
C LEU A 82 -3.82 37.24 -18.46
N ILE A 83 -4.39 37.80 -17.40
CA ILE A 83 -4.62 39.24 -17.24
C ILE A 83 -4.15 39.68 -15.86
N GLU A 84 -3.71 40.92 -15.72
CA GLU A 84 -3.44 41.53 -14.43
C GLU A 84 -4.44 42.65 -14.14
N LEU A 85 -5.01 42.64 -12.93
CA LEU A 85 -5.98 43.64 -12.48
C LEU A 85 -5.64 44.16 -11.10
N THR A 86 -5.90 45.44 -10.88
CA THR A 86 -5.87 46.06 -9.57
C THR A 86 -7.22 45.84 -8.86
N VAL A 87 -7.16 45.33 -7.63
CA VAL A 87 -8.32 44.99 -6.81
C VAL A 87 -8.23 45.74 -5.49
N THR A 88 -9.27 46.50 -5.17
CA THR A 88 -9.37 47.26 -3.92
C THR A 88 -10.47 46.69 -3.04
N ASN A 89 -10.16 46.42 -1.77
CA ASN A 89 -11.18 46.11 -0.76
C ASN A 89 -11.75 47.39 -0.17
N THR A 90 -12.96 47.77 -0.56
CA THR A 90 -13.68 48.92 0.00
C THR A 90 -14.56 48.54 1.20
N GLY A 91 -14.47 47.30 1.66
CA GLY A 91 -15.16 46.82 2.84
C GLY A 91 -14.45 47.20 4.14
N ASP A 92 -15.11 46.89 5.25
CA ASP A 92 -14.66 47.11 6.62
C ASP A 92 -14.02 45.87 7.27
N ARG A 93 -13.93 44.76 6.52
CA ARG A 93 -13.41 43.46 6.96
C ARG A 93 -12.45 42.87 5.93
N PRO A 94 -11.53 41.99 6.38
CA PRO A 94 -10.65 41.28 5.48
C PRO A 94 -11.42 40.35 4.53
N ILE A 95 -10.96 40.25 3.29
CA ILE A 95 -11.51 39.36 2.27
C ILE A 95 -10.38 38.49 1.74
N GLN A 96 -10.57 37.18 1.69
CA GLN A 96 -9.56 36.23 1.21
C GLN A 96 -10.16 35.36 0.11
N VAL A 97 -9.49 35.31 -1.05
CA VAL A 97 -9.98 34.66 -2.27
C VAL A 97 -9.06 33.49 -2.62
N GLY A 98 -9.64 32.30 -2.70
CA GLY A 98 -8.92 31.07 -3.05
C GLY A 98 -8.57 30.97 -4.54
N SER A 99 -7.52 30.22 -4.85
CA SER A 99 -6.98 29.98 -6.20
C SER A 99 -8.03 29.70 -7.28
N HIS A 100 -8.99 28.84 -6.97
CA HIS A 100 -9.99 28.34 -7.92
C HIS A 100 -11.35 29.01 -7.82
N TYR A 101 -11.48 30.05 -6.98
CA TYR A 101 -12.72 30.81 -6.92
C TYR A 101 -12.89 31.64 -8.18
N HIS A 102 -14.07 31.56 -8.81
CA HIS A 102 -14.42 32.35 -9.99
C HIS A 102 -14.35 33.83 -9.64
N PHE A 103 -13.41 34.57 -10.24
CA PHE A 103 -13.00 35.85 -9.68
C PHE A 103 -14.10 36.91 -9.76
N ILE A 104 -14.93 36.86 -10.80
CA ILE A 104 -16.13 37.70 -10.93
C ILE A 104 -17.17 37.43 -9.83
N GLU A 105 -17.18 36.28 -9.19
CA GLU A 105 -18.14 35.94 -8.13
C GLU A 105 -17.71 36.49 -6.76
N THR A 106 -16.53 37.11 -6.66
CA THR A 106 -15.96 37.52 -5.36
C THR A 106 -16.79 38.61 -4.69
N ASN A 107 -16.63 38.74 -3.37
CA ASN A 107 -17.39 39.66 -2.52
C ASN A 107 -17.60 41.04 -3.16
N LYS A 108 -18.83 41.56 -3.07
CA LYS A 108 -19.23 42.86 -3.63
C LYS A 108 -18.39 44.05 -3.17
N ALA A 109 -17.74 43.95 -2.01
CA ALA A 109 -16.84 44.98 -1.48
C ALA A 109 -15.46 45.01 -2.17
N LEU A 110 -15.12 44.00 -2.98
CA LEU A 110 -13.96 44.08 -3.87
C LEU A 110 -14.36 44.82 -5.14
N VAL A 111 -13.64 45.91 -5.43
CA VAL A 111 -13.82 46.77 -6.60
C VAL A 111 -12.67 46.52 -7.58
N PHE A 112 -13.04 46.09 -8.80
CA PHE A 112 -12.11 45.81 -9.91
C PHE A 112 -12.91 45.69 -11.22
N ASP A 113 -12.24 45.42 -12.34
CA ASP A 113 -12.88 45.23 -13.63
C ASP A 113 -13.52 43.83 -13.76
N ARG A 114 -14.72 43.66 -13.20
CA ARG A 114 -15.50 42.42 -13.29
C ARG A 114 -15.76 41.93 -14.72
N ARG A 115 -15.88 42.83 -15.69
CA ARG A 115 -16.13 42.47 -17.10
C ARG A 115 -14.98 41.64 -17.67
N GLN A 116 -13.74 42.00 -17.32
CA GLN A 116 -12.56 41.24 -17.74
C GLN A 116 -12.36 39.92 -16.97
N CYS A 117 -13.08 39.71 -15.86
CA CYS A 117 -12.95 38.53 -14.99
C CYS A 117 -13.94 37.39 -15.31
N ILE A 118 -14.79 37.53 -16.32
CA ILE A 118 -15.70 36.45 -16.75
C ILE A 118 -14.85 35.27 -17.21
N GLY A 119 -15.02 34.12 -16.57
CA GLY A 119 -14.24 32.92 -16.87
C GLY A 119 -12.80 32.97 -16.36
N MET A 120 -12.49 33.82 -15.38
CA MET A 120 -11.14 33.96 -14.81
C MET A 120 -11.09 33.53 -13.34
N ARG A 121 -9.94 33.03 -12.90
CA ARG A 121 -9.59 32.71 -11.51
C ARG A 121 -8.17 33.20 -11.18
N LEU A 122 -7.73 33.13 -9.92
CA LEU A 122 -6.37 33.56 -9.54
C LEU A 122 -5.29 32.64 -10.15
N ASN A 123 -4.22 33.23 -10.69
CA ASN A 123 -3.04 32.50 -11.16
C ASN A 123 -2.02 32.27 -10.02
N ILE A 124 -2.42 31.46 -9.03
CA ILE A 124 -1.61 31.14 -7.85
C ILE A 124 -1.64 29.61 -7.63
N PRO A 125 -0.78 29.03 -6.78
CA PRO A 125 -0.77 27.60 -6.50
C PRO A 125 -2.16 27.08 -6.09
N SER A 126 -2.55 25.90 -6.60
CA SER A 126 -3.81 25.27 -6.21
C SER A 126 -3.92 25.12 -4.69
N GLY A 127 -5.07 25.48 -4.15
CA GLY A 127 -5.32 25.50 -2.71
C GLY A 127 -4.77 26.71 -1.93
N SER A 128 -4.01 27.61 -2.58
CA SER A 128 -3.60 28.89 -1.98
C SER A 128 -4.69 29.96 -2.10
N SER A 129 -4.43 31.15 -1.55
CA SER A 129 -5.36 32.30 -1.59
C SER A 129 -4.64 33.64 -1.51
N VAL A 130 -5.29 34.71 -2.00
CA VAL A 130 -4.85 36.10 -1.81
C VAL A 130 -5.77 36.78 -0.80
N ARG A 131 -5.17 37.46 0.17
CA ARG A 131 -5.87 38.21 1.22
C ARG A 131 -5.84 39.71 0.94
N PHE A 132 -6.96 40.37 1.20
CA PHE A 132 -7.17 41.81 1.08
C PHE A 132 -7.65 42.37 2.41
N GLU A 133 -6.83 43.14 3.10
CA GLU A 133 -7.25 43.88 4.30
C GLU A 133 -8.18 45.05 3.94
N PRO A 134 -8.98 45.58 4.88
CA PRO A 134 -9.83 46.76 4.64
C PRO A 134 -9.03 47.94 4.07
N GLY A 135 -9.49 48.51 2.95
CA GLY A 135 -8.82 49.60 2.24
C GLY A 135 -7.62 49.18 1.39
N GLU A 136 -7.17 47.93 1.46
CA GLU A 136 -6.00 47.45 0.73
C GLU A 136 -6.28 47.36 -0.77
N THR A 137 -5.28 47.73 -1.55
CA THR A 137 -5.28 47.60 -3.01
C THR A 137 -4.10 46.73 -3.45
N LYS A 138 -4.35 45.68 -4.23
CA LYS A 138 -3.31 44.78 -4.76
C LYS A 138 -3.51 44.55 -6.27
N ALA A 139 -2.40 44.43 -6.99
CA ALA A 139 -2.42 43.82 -8.31
C ALA A 139 -2.48 42.30 -8.17
N VAL A 140 -3.33 41.65 -8.95
CA VAL A 140 -3.42 40.19 -9.03
C VAL A 140 -3.39 39.74 -10.47
N THR A 141 -2.64 38.67 -10.74
CA THR A 141 -2.73 37.97 -12.02
C THR A 141 -3.84 36.94 -11.97
N LEU A 142 -4.73 36.98 -12.96
CA LEU A 142 -5.79 36.01 -13.18
C LEU A 142 -5.48 35.17 -14.41
N VAL A 143 -5.98 33.94 -14.40
CA VAL A 143 -5.88 32.97 -15.48
C VAL A 143 -7.26 32.48 -15.88
N GLU A 144 -7.46 32.23 -17.17
CA GLU A 144 -8.70 31.68 -17.69
C GLU A 144 -8.97 30.27 -17.13
N ILE A 145 -10.22 29.99 -16.77
CA ILE A 145 -10.68 28.63 -16.49
C ILE A 145 -10.70 27.81 -17.78
N SER A 146 -10.66 26.48 -17.64
CA SER A 146 -10.62 25.59 -18.80
C SER A 146 -11.83 24.65 -18.84
N GLY A 147 -11.73 23.48 -19.46
CA GLY A 147 -12.86 22.56 -19.60
C GLY A 147 -14.02 23.19 -20.37
N ALA A 148 -15.26 22.93 -19.92
CA ALA A 148 -16.45 23.45 -20.58
C ALA A 148 -16.70 24.96 -20.35
N LYS A 149 -15.86 25.62 -19.55
CA LYS A 149 -16.01 27.02 -19.10
C LYS A 149 -17.41 27.32 -18.56
N ARG A 150 -17.95 26.38 -17.78
CA ARG A 150 -19.27 26.49 -17.14
C ARG A 150 -19.10 26.83 -15.67
N VAL A 151 -19.66 27.97 -15.27
CA VAL A 151 -19.58 28.51 -13.91
C VAL A 151 -20.98 28.58 -13.31
N VAL A 152 -21.27 27.65 -12.41
CA VAL A 152 -22.40 27.73 -11.48
C VAL A 152 -21.79 27.65 -10.11
N SER A 153 -21.70 28.76 -9.40
CA SER A 153 -21.10 28.85 -8.06
C SER A 153 -21.30 30.24 -7.45
N GLY A 154 -20.87 30.42 -6.21
CA GLY A 154 -20.61 31.72 -5.63
C GLY A 154 -21.88 32.56 -5.47
N ASN A 155 -21.89 33.74 -6.11
CA ASN A 155 -23.03 34.67 -6.05
C ASN A 155 -23.98 34.53 -7.24
N LEU A 156 -23.79 33.49 -8.07
CA LEU A 156 -24.60 33.22 -9.26
C LEU A 156 -24.70 34.45 -10.18
N LEU A 157 -23.56 35.11 -10.42
CA LEU A 157 -23.46 36.21 -11.38
C LEU A 157 -23.27 35.65 -12.80
N VAL A 158 -22.48 34.58 -12.97
CA VAL A 158 -22.31 33.92 -14.27
C VAL A 158 -23.45 32.95 -14.55
N ASP A 159 -23.69 32.01 -13.63
CA ASP A 159 -24.72 30.95 -13.72
C ASP A 159 -24.88 30.35 -15.13
N GLY A 160 -23.94 29.48 -15.51
CA GLY A 160 -23.87 28.81 -16.80
C GLY A 160 -22.55 29.07 -17.53
N LEU A 161 -22.57 29.17 -18.86
CA LEU A 161 -21.36 29.38 -19.65
C LEU A 161 -20.73 30.76 -19.37
N ALA A 162 -19.43 30.79 -19.12
CA ALA A 162 -18.61 31.98 -18.92
C ALA A 162 -17.99 32.42 -20.26
N VAL A 163 -18.83 32.78 -21.22
CA VAL A 163 -18.44 33.07 -22.61
C VAL A 163 -18.73 34.53 -22.98
N PRO A 164 -17.99 35.13 -23.94
CA PRO A 164 -18.13 36.54 -24.30
C PRO A 164 -19.56 36.96 -24.66
N GLU A 165 -20.35 36.08 -25.27
CA GLU A 165 -21.72 36.34 -25.73
C GLU A 165 -22.67 36.66 -24.56
N ARG A 166 -22.34 36.23 -23.35
CA ARG A 166 -23.14 36.46 -22.13
C ARG A 166 -22.64 37.65 -21.30
N THR A 167 -21.63 38.39 -21.77
CA THR A 167 -21.00 39.47 -21.00
C THR A 167 -22.01 40.51 -20.51
N GLU A 168 -22.88 41.01 -21.38
CA GLU A 168 -23.86 42.03 -20.99
C GLU A 168 -24.90 41.51 -20.00
N GLU A 169 -25.38 40.28 -20.19
CA GLU A 169 -26.31 39.61 -19.26
C GLU A 169 -25.69 39.48 -17.86
N ILE A 170 -24.43 39.06 -17.78
CA ILE A 170 -23.69 38.89 -16.53
C ILE A 170 -23.43 40.25 -15.86
N MET A 171 -23.01 41.26 -16.63
CA MET A 171 -22.75 42.60 -16.11
C MET A 171 -24.02 43.31 -15.63
N GLN A 172 -25.17 43.07 -16.26
CA GLN A 172 -26.47 43.52 -15.74
C GLN A 172 -26.73 42.97 -14.32
N ARG A 173 -26.40 41.70 -14.06
CA ARG A 173 -26.51 41.14 -12.70
C ARG A 173 -25.51 41.76 -11.72
N VAL A 174 -24.27 42.01 -12.16
CA VAL A 174 -23.23 42.69 -11.34
C VAL A 174 -23.74 44.06 -10.87
N GLU A 175 -24.24 44.88 -11.79
CA GLU A 175 -24.76 46.21 -11.50
C GLU A 175 -26.03 46.15 -10.66
N ALA A 176 -27.02 45.35 -11.07
CA ALA A 176 -28.30 45.24 -10.38
C ALA A 176 -28.16 44.75 -8.92
N ARG A 177 -27.14 43.94 -8.63
CA ARG A 177 -26.85 43.41 -7.28
C ARG A 177 -25.79 44.22 -6.53
N GLY A 178 -25.29 45.32 -7.10
CA GLY A 178 -24.37 46.24 -6.44
C GLY A 178 -22.98 45.65 -6.17
N PHE A 179 -22.46 44.81 -7.07
CA PHE A 179 -21.10 44.29 -6.96
C PHE A 179 -20.09 45.34 -7.44
N GLY A 180 -19.07 45.59 -6.63
CA GLY A 180 -18.03 46.57 -6.92
C GLY A 180 -17.39 46.35 -8.29
N HIS A 181 -17.58 47.32 -9.19
CA HIS A 181 -17.05 47.30 -10.54
C HIS A 181 -16.40 48.64 -10.86
N LYS A 182 -15.18 48.58 -11.40
CA LYS A 182 -14.48 49.73 -11.98
C LYS A 182 -13.73 49.27 -13.23
N PRO A 183 -14.03 49.81 -14.43
CA PRO A 183 -13.27 49.50 -15.64
C PRO A 183 -11.79 49.79 -15.46
N ALA A 184 -10.92 48.89 -15.94
CA ALA A 184 -9.48 49.12 -15.92
C ALA A 184 -9.06 50.11 -17.02
N GLU A 185 -8.11 51.00 -16.72
CA GLU A 185 -7.61 52.01 -17.69
C GLU A 185 -6.81 51.37 -18.84
N SER A 186 -6.15 50.22 -18.60
CA SER A 186 -5.48 49.41 -19.61
C SER A 186 -5.43 47.94 -19.22
N ALA A 187 -5.58 47.03 -20.19
CA ALA A 187 -5.38 45.60 -19.99
C ALA A 187 -3.88 45.28 -19.97
N HIS A 188 -3.36 44.92 -18.79
CA HIS A 188 -1.99 44.41 -18.66
C HIS A 188 -1.97 42.91 -18.85
N SER A 189 -1.03 42.41 -19.66
CA SER A 189 -0.77 40.98 -19.75
C SER A 189 -0.24 40.50 -18.40
N GLY A 190 -0.88 39.48 -17.83
CA GLY A 190 -0.40 38.87 -16.59
C GLY A 190 0.94 38.14 -16.77
N THR A 191 1.61 37.83 -15.67
CA THR A 191 2.89 37.10 -15.68
C THR A 191 2.65 35.60 -15.39
N PRO A 192 3.29 34.68 -16.14
CA PRO A 192 3.25 33.26 -15.80
C PRO A 192 3.76 32.99 -14.39
N MET A 193 3.13 32.05 -13.68
CA MET A 193 3.51 31.68 -12.32
C MET A 193 4.35 30.41 -12.36
N LYS A 194 5.56 30.48 -11.79
CA LYS A 194 6.48 29.35 -11.67
C LYS A 194 6.74 29.06 -10.20
N LEU A 195 6.67 27.80 -9.82
CA LEU A 195 6.99 27.32 -8.48
C LEU A 195 8.33 26.64 -8.50
N ASP A 196 9.16 26.94 -7.50
CA ASP A 196 10.31 26.09 -7.22
C ASP A 196 9.84 24.65 -6.97
N ARG A 197 10.62 23.66 -7.41
CA ARG A 197 10.21 22.26 -7.32
C ARG A 197 10.09 21.79 -5.86
N THR A 198 10.91 22.34 -4.95
CA THR A 198 10.78 22.12 -3.49
C THR A 198 9.47 22.67 -2.97
N GLN A 199 9.11 23.88 -3.39
CA GLN A 199 7.83 24.50 -3.03
C GLN A 199 6.66 23.65 -3.54
N TYR A 200 6.70 23.20 -4.80
CA TYR A 200 5.67 22.33 -5.37
C TYR A 200 5.53 21.03 -4.54
N ALA A 201 6.64 20.33 -4.31
CA ALA A 201 6.64 19.08 -3.56
C ALA A 201 6.14 19.24 -2.12
N SER A 202 6.42 20.38 -1.46
CA SER A 202 5.93 20.67 -0.10
C SER A 202 4.40 20.84 -0.03
N ILE A 203 3.78 21.26 -1.13
CA ILE A 203 2.33 21.54 -1.22
C ILE A 203 1.56 20.32 -1.72
N PHE A 204 2.05 19.65 -2.77
CA PHE A 204 1.32 18.61 -3.50
C PHE A 204 1.99 17.23 -3.46
N GLY A 205 3.16 17.10 -2.83
CA GLY A 205 4.03 15.94 -2.97
C GLY A 205 4.83 15.96 -4.28
N PRO A 206 5.78 15.03 -4.44
CA PRO A 206 6.68 14.96 -5.59
C PRO A 206 5.91 14.79 -6.92
N THR A 207 6.52 15.21 -8.02
CA THR A 207 6.02 15.08 -9.40
C THR A 207 7.04 14.36 -10.30
N ALA A 208 6.69 14.09 -11.56
CA ALA A 208 7.51 13.40 -12.57
C ALA A 208 8.97 13.85 -12.53
N GLY A 209 9.89 12.90 -12.31
CA GLY A 209 11.34 13.08 -12.17
C GLY A 209 11.82 13.50 -10.78
N ASP A 210 10.95 13.76 -9.81
CA ASP A 210 11.34 13.84 -8.40
C ASP A 210 11.64 12.42 -7.90
N ARG A 211 12.48 12.35 -6.86
CA ARG A 211 12.84 11.08 -6.23
C ARG A 211 12.46 11.07 -4.75
N VAL A 212 12.18 9.90 -4.21
CA VAL A 212 11.77 9.70 -2.81
C VAL A 212 12.51 8.51 -2.23
N VAL A 213 13.10 8.69 -1.05
CA VAL A 213 13.68 7.59 -0.26
C VAL A 213 12.55 6.81 0.44
N LEU A 214 12.53 5.49 0.33
CA LEU A 214 11.54 4.62 0.95
C LEU A 214 11.94 4.26 2.39
N GLY A 215 11.21 4.76 3.40
CA GLY A 215 11.55 4.53 4.80
C GLY A 215 13.01 4.90 5.09
N ASP A 216 13.67 4.17 5.99
CA ASP A 216 15.11 4.24 6.26
C ASP A 216 15.93 3.24 5.43
N THR A 217 15.38 2.74 4.31
CA THR A 217 16.00 1.64 3.54
C THR A 217 17.12 2.08 2.61
N GLY A 218 17.17 3.35 2.22
CA GLY A 218 18.07 3.84 1.17
C GLY A 218 17.66 3.42 -0.26
N LEU A 219 16.53 2.74 -0.44
CA LEU A 219 15.89 2.59 -1.76
C LEU A 219 15.30 3.93 -2.18
N VAL A 220 15.54 4.33 -3.42
CA VAL A 220 15.15 5.61 -4.00
C VAL A 220 14.28 5.35 -5.21
N ILE A 221 13.03 5.81 -5.18
CA ILE A 221 12.13 5.74 -6.32
C ILE A 221 12.09 7.07 -7.06
N GLN A 222 11.94 7.04 -8.37
CA GLN A 222 11.67 8.21 -9.20
C GLN A 222 10.22 8.19 -9.70
N VAL A 223 9.54 9.33 -9.64
CA VAL A 223 8.19 9.47 -10.22
C VAL A 223 8.31 9.39 -11.75
N GLU A 224 7.78 8.33 -12.35
CA GLU A 224 7.86 8.03 -13.79
C GLU A 224 6.94 8.94 -14.61
N LYS A 225 5.78 9.28 -14.05
CA LYS A 225 4.75 10.10 -14.70
C LYS A 225 3.89 10.81 -13.66
N ASP A 226 3.45 12.03 -13.96
CA ASP A 226 2.38 12.72 -13.24
C ASP A 226 1.18 12.91 -14.18
N PHE A 227 -0.02 12.57 -13.71
CA PHE A 227 -1.28 12.72 -14.45
C PHE A 227 -1.92 14.10 -14.26
N THR A 228 -1.40 14.92 -13.35
CA THR A 228 -1.94 16.25 -13.09
C THR A 228 -1.78 17.19 -14.28
N VAL A 229 -2.56 18.27 -14.25
CA VAL A 229 -2.31 19.47 -15.04
C VAL A 229 -1.89 20.55 -14.04
N TYR A 230 -0.62 20.96 -14.10
CA TYR A 230 -0.04 21.83 -13.06
C TYR A 230 -0.85 23.11 -12.88
N GLY A 231 -1.25 23.38 -11.63
CA GLY A 231 -2.13 24.48 -11.26
C GLY A 231 -3.61 24.10 -11.06
N ASP A 232 -4.03 22.90 -11.49
CA ASP A 232 -5.36 22.31 -11.26
C ASP A 232 -5.29 21.05 -10.36
N GLU A 233 -4.32 20.99 -9.45
CA GLU A 233 -4.20 19.89 -8.47
C GLU A 233 -5.42 19.83 -7.55
N CYS A 234 -5.93 18.63 -7.28
CA CYS A 234 -7.06 18.43 -6.37
C CYS A 234 -6.63 18.63 -4.92
N LYS A 235 -7.17 19.66 -4.25
CA LYS A 235 -6.85 19.90 -2.83
C LYS A 235 -8.06 20.32 -2.02
N PHE A 236 -8.31 19.60 -0.93
CA PHE A 236 -9.45 19.82 -0.03
C PHE A 236 -9.08 20.66 1.21
N GLY A 237 -9.99 21.55 1.62
CA GLY A 237 -9.88 22.35 2.85
C GLY A 237 -10.40 23.78 2.72
N GLY A 238 -10.36 24.53 3.82
CA GLY A 238 -10.82 25.92 3.88
C GLY A 238 -10.16 26.80 2.81
N GLY A 239 -10.96 27.37 1.91
CA GLY A 239 -10.48 28.25 0.83
C GLY A 239 -9.74 27.54 -0.32
N LYS A 240 -9.69 26.21 -0.33
CA LYS A 240 -8.94 25.45 -1.36
C LYS A 240 -9.75 25.19 -2.64
N MET A 241 -9.36 24.18 -3.42
CA MET A 241 -9.85 23.93 -4.77
C MET A 241 -11.11 23.05 -4.82
N LEU A 242 -11.15 21.95 -4.05
CA LEU A 242 -12.31 21.03 -4.00
C LEU A 242 -13.48 21.65 -3.23
N ARG A 243 -14.16 22.59 -3.89
CA ARG A 243 -15.35 23.30 -3.44
C ARG A 243 -16.32 23.44 -4.60
N GLU A 244 -17.59 23.61 -4.26
CA GLU A 244 -18.72 23.74 -5.19
C GLU A 244 -18.39 24.68 -6.36
N GLY A 245 -18.64 24.22 -7.59
CA GLY A 245 -18.46 24.97 -8.83
C GLY A 245 -17.01 25.24 -9.22
N MET A 246 -16.06 24.90 -8.37
CA MET A 246 -14.62 25.05 -8.59
C MET A 246 -14.07 23.67 -8.95
N GLY A 247 -13.34 23.03 -8.06
CA GLY A 247 -12.91 21.65 -8.23
C GLY A 247 -13.98 20.60 -7.97
N GLN A 248 -15.12 20.96 -7.36
CA GLN A 248 -16.27 20.06 -7.18
C GLN A 248 -17.36 20.45 -8.19
N ASN A 249 -17.75 19.51 -9.06
CA ASN A 249 -18.83 19.71 -10.03
C ASN A 249 -20.18 19.91 -9.32
N THR A 250 -21.04 20.75 -9.90
CA THR A 250 -22.30 21.19 -9.29
C THR A 250 -23.52 20.43 -9.77
N THR A 251 -23.40 19.74 -10.89
CA THR A 251 -24.51 19.03 -11.54
C THR A 251 -24.35 17.52 -11.54
N ALA A 252 -23.15 17.03 -11.24
CA ALA A 252 -22.85 15.60 -11.19
C ALA A 252 -23.75 14.91 -10.16
N THR A 253 -24.53 13.95 -10.63
CA THR A 253 -25.33 13.06 -9.78
C THR A 253 -24.45 12.00 -9.13
N ALA A 254 -24.98 11.29 -8.13
CA ALA A 254 -24.21 10.28 -7.39
C ALA A 254 -23.66 9.15 -8.29
N ASP A 255 -24.35 8.80 -9.37
CA ASP A 255 -23.89 7.79 -10.35
C ASP A 255 -22.80 8.32 -11.30
N GLN A 256 -22.63 9.64 -11.39
CA GLN A 256 -21.62 10.31 -12.21
C GLN A 256 -20.38 10.71 -11.40
N ALA A 257 -20.57 11.10 -10.13
CA ALA A 257 -19.52 11.48 -9.21
C ALA A 257 -18.80 10.27 -8.61
N LEU A 258 -17.56 10.45 -8.18
CA LEU A 258 -16.86 9.48 -7.35
C LEU A 258 -17.50 9.39 -5.96
N ASP A 259 -17.45 8.23 -5.31
CA ASP A 259 -17.81 8.10 -3.89
C ASP A 259 -16.68 8.65 -3.02
N LEU A 260 -15.44 8.38 -3.42
CA LEU A 260 -14.22 8.81 -2.74
C LEU A 260 -13.15 9.17 -3.79
N VAL A 261 -12.38 10.22 -3.53
CA VAL A 261 -11.14 10.52 -4.25
C VAL A 261 -9.95 10.55 -3.29
N ILE A 262 -8.88 9.85 -3.63
CA ILE A 262 -7.57 10.00 -3.00
C ILE A 262 -6.76 10.97 -3.85
N THR A 263 -6.47 12.16 -3.33
CA THR A 263 -5.85 13.24 -4.12
C THR A 263 -4.34 13.18 -4.12
N ASN A 264 -3.69 13.47 -5.25
CA ASN A 264 -2.23 13.65 -5.34
C ASN A 264 -1.39 12.48 -4.77
N ALA A 265 -1.82 11.23 -4.96
CA ALA A 265 -1.12 10.06 -4.45
C ALA A 265 0.15 9.74 -5.25
N LEU A 266 1.27 9.49 -4.58
CA LEU A 266 2.42 8.82 -5.19
C LEU A 266 2.19 7.31 -5.17
N ILE A 267 1.71 6.77 -6.28
CA ILE A 267 1.43 5.34 -6.44
C ILE A 267 2.74 4.57 -6.62
N VAL A 268 2.89 3.48 -5.86
CA VAL A 268 3.95 2.47 -6.05
C VAL A 268 3.28 1.13 -6.27
N ASP A 269 3.26 0.68 -7.52
CA ASP A 269 2.56 -0.53 -7.94
C ASP A 269 3.32 -1.26 -9.07
N ALA A 270 3.28 -2.59 -9.06
CA ALA A 270 3.98 -3.40 -10.05
C ALA A 270 3.36 -3.33 -11.46
N MET A 271 2.05 -3.09 -11.54
CA MET A 271 1.27 -3.07 -12.78
C MET A 271 1.16 -1.66 -13.35
N VAL A 272 0.90 -0.67 -12.49
CA VAL A 272 0.72 0.74 -12.90
C VAL A 272 2.05 1.49 -12.99
N GLY A 273 3.06 1.07 -12.22
CA GLY A 273 4.36 1.74 -12.12
C GLY A 273 4.44 2.68 -10.93
N ILE A 274 5.41 3.60 -10.99
CA ILE A 274 5.65 4.59 -9.93
C ILE A 274 5.19 5.95 -10.43
N VAL A 275 3.92 6.27 -10.20
CA VAL A 275 3.25 7.41 -10.84
C VAL A 275 2.56 8.31 -9.83
N LYS A 276 2.38 9.58 -10.18
CA LYS A 276 1.64 10.56 -9.40
C LYS A 276 0.26 10.75 -10.02
N ALA A 277 -0.80 10.48 -9.27
CA ALA A 277 -2.18 10.58 -9.76
C ALA A 277 -3.19 10.77 -8.62
N ASP A 278 -4.39 11.20 -8.97
CA ASP A 278 -5.57 10.99 -8.15
C ASP A 278 -6.09 9.55 -8.35
N ILE A 279 -6.69 8.96 -7.31
CA ILE A 279 -7.37 7.66 -7.38
C ILE A 279 -8.85 7.88 -7.07
N GLY A 280 -9.72 7.53 -8.01
CA GLY A 280 -11.16 7.61 -7.83
C GLY A 280 -11.75 6.26 -7.46
N VAL A 281 -12.67 6.24 -6.50
CA VAL A 281 -13.38 5.05 -6.02
C VAL A 281 -14.89 5.25 -6.22
N ARG A 282 -15.57 4.19 -6.70
CA ARG A 282 -17.03 4.12 -6.81
C ARG A 282 -17.52 2.68 -6.58
N GLY A 283 -18.57 2.50 -5.79
CA GLY A 283 -19.11 1.19 -5.44
C GLY A 283 -18.07 0.28 -4.78
N GLY A 284 -17.15 0.85 -4.00
CA GLY A 284 -16.04 0.15 -3.36
C GLY A 284 -14.94 -0.35 -4.30
N ARG A 285 -14.95 0.03 -5.57
CA ARG A 285 -13.95 -0.35 -6.58
C ARG A 285 -13.20 0.86 -7.11
N ILE A 286 -11.98 0.63 -7.60
CA ILE A 286 -11.18 1.66 -8.27
C ILE A 286 -11.88 2.01 -9.58
N ALA A 287 -12.42 3.23 -9.67
CA ALA A 287 -13.16 3.72 -10.84
C ALA A 287 -12.24 4.43 -11.84
N GLY A 288 -11.12 4.99 -11.39
CA GLY A 288 -10.16 5.67 -12.25
C GLY A 288 -8.85 6.00 -11.54
N ILE A 289 -7.76 6.05 -12.31
CA ILE A 289 -6.45 6.55 -11.90
C ILE A 289 -6.02 7.59 -12.92
N GLY A 290 -5.77 8.81 -12.48
CA GLY A 290 -5.47 9.91 -13.39
C GLY A 290 -5.69 11.26 -12.74
N LYS A 291 -6.37 12.18 -13.44
CA LYS A 291 -6.69 13.50 -12.92
C LYS A 291 -8.17 13.56 -12.55
N ALA A 292 -8.47 13.79 -11.27
CA ALA A 292 -9.83 14.06 -10.82
C ALA A 292 -10.19 15.54 -10.95
N GLY A 293 -11.44 15.87 -10.64
CA GLY A 293 -11.89 17.25 -10.45
C GLY A 293 -13.18 17.56 -11.21
N ASN A 294 -13.29 18.80 -11.67
CA ASN A 294 -14.49 19.30 -12.31
C ASN A 294 -14.25 19.62 -13.80
N PRO A 295 -14.81 18.84 -14.74
CA PRO A 295 -14.63 19.07 -16.17
C PRO A 295 -15.28 20.37 -16.68
N ASP A 296 -16.12 21.01 -15.88
CA ASP A 296 -16.71 22.31 -16.24
C ASP A 296 -15.68 23.43 -16.29
N VAL A 297 -14.58 23.31 -15.51
CA VAL A 297 -13.62 24.42 -15.30
C VAL A 297 -12.15 23.99 -15.35
N MET A 298 -11.87 22.70 -15.56
CA MET A 298 -10.53 22.11 -15.59
C MET A 298 -10.33 21.26 -16.83
N ASP A 299 -9.12 21.33 -17.39
CA ASP A 299 -8.70 20.42 -18.46
C ASP A 299 -8.20 19.09 -17.90
N GLY A 300 -8.24 18.07 -18.76
CA GLY A 300 -7.60 16.79 -18.51
C GLY A 300 -8.26 15.93 -17.44
N VAL A 301 -9.43 16.31 -16.91
CA VAL A 301 -10.19 15.46 -15.97
C VAL A 301 -10.50 14.14 -16.64
N THR A 302 -9.95 13.05 -16.09
CA THR A 302 -10.12 11.71 -16.64
C THR A 302 -11.61 11.34 -16.68
N PRO A 303 -12.12 10.75 -17.77
CA PRO A 303 -13.51 10.26 -17.83
C PRO A 303 -13.83 9.36 -16.63
N GLY A 304 -14.94 9.64 -15.94
CA GLY A 304 -15.35 8.92 -14.74
C GLY A 304 -14.73 9.40 -13.42
N MET A 305 -13.80 10.36 -13.44
CA MET A 305 -13.14 10.90 -12.24
C MET A 305 -13.69 12.28 -11.81
N VAL A 306 -14.99 12.48 -12.00
CA VAL A 306 -15.66 13.72 -11.58
C VAL A 306 -15.84 13.70 -10.06
N THR A 307 -15.41 14.77 -9.40
CA THR A 307 -15.73 15.02 -7.99
C THR A 307 -17.03 15.83 -7.92
N GLY A 308 -17.98 15.38 -7.11
CA GLY A 308 -19.30 16.00 -6.96
C GLY A 308 -19.67 16.23 -5.50
N VAL A 309 -20.92 16.63 -5.26
CA VAL A 309 -21.43 16.87 -3.90
C VAL A 309 -21.46 15.61 -3.03
N THR A 310 -21.43 14.43 -3.63
CA THR A 310 -21.44 13.12 -2.95
C THR A 310 -20.04 12.47 -2.85
N THR A 311 -18.97 13.20 -3.16
CA THR A 311 -17.60 12.65 -3.16
C THR A 311 -16.87 12.99 -1.85
N GLU A 312 -16.42 11.97 -1.13
CA GLU A 312 -15.50 12.10 0.00
C GLU A 312 -14.04 12.28 -0.48
N VAL A 313 -13.16 12.81 0.38
CA VAL A 313 -11.76 13.06 0.06
C VAL A 313 -10.82 12.43 1.09
N ILE A 314 -9.84 11.67 0.62
CA ILE A 314 -8.62 11.34 1.37
C ILE A 314 -7.46 12.12 0.74
N ALA A 315 -6.73 12.88 1.55
CA ALA A 315 -5.56 13.62 1.09
C ALA A 315 -4.36 12.68 0.94
N GLY A 316 -3.98 12.37 -0.30
CA GLY A 316 -2.80 11.57 -0.63
C GLY A 316 -1.55 12.41 -0.91
N GLU A 317 -1.64 13.75 -0.95
CA GLU A 317 -0.46 14.59 -1.15
C GLU A 317 0.62 14.30 -0.10
N LYS A 318 1.84 14.07 -0.57
CA LYS A 318 3.03 13.70 0.24
C LYS A 318 2.97 12.29 0.85
N LEU A 319 1.97 11.48 0.50
CA LEU A 319 1.88 10.07 0.88
C LEU A 319 2.21 9.18 -0.32
N ILE A 320 2.76 8.01 -0.02
CA ILE A 320 2.89 6.89 -0.95
C ILE A 320 1.63 6.03 -0.82
N VAL A 321 1.14 5.51 -1.94
CA VAL A 321 -0.05 4.66 -1.99
C VAL A 321 0.28 3.35 -2.70
N THR A 322 -0.07 2.23 -2.07
CA THR A 322 0.12 0.88 -2.61
C THR A 322 -1.21 0.13 -2.60
N ALA A 323 -1.29 -0.96 -3.37
CA ALA A 323 -2.31 -1.97 -3.09
C ALA A 323 -2.12 -2.54 -1.68
N GLY A 324 -3.20 -3.02 -1.07
CA GLY A 324 -3.11 -3.79 0.17
C GLY A 324 -2.32 -5.09 -0.05
N GLY A 325 -1.51 -5.46 0.95
CA GLY A 325 -0.72 -6.69 0.88
C GLY A 325 -1.58 -7.95 0.90
N LEU A 326 -1.08 -9.00 0.26
CA LEU A 326 -1.65 -10.34 0.22
C LEU A 326 -0.67 -11.30 0.90
N ASP A 327 -1.12 -11.92 2.00
CA ASP A 327 -0.39 -13.00 2.63
C ASP A 327 -1.05 -14.32 2.28
N THR A 328 -0.36 -15.15 1.50
CA THR A 328 -0.90 -16.41 0.99
C THR A 328 -0.32 -17.65 1.65
N HIS A 329 0.40 -17.51 2.77
CA HIS A 329 0.83 -18.63 3.62
C HIS A 329 0.39 -18.40 5.08
N VAL A 330 -0.92 -18.31 5.29
CA VAL A 330 -1.51 -18.02 6.62
C VAL A 330 -1.94 -19.29 7.34
N HIS A 331 -1.39 -19.53 8.52
CA HIS A 331 -1.93 -20.49 9.47
C HIS A 331 -2.97 -19.79 10.35
N TRP A 332 -4.23 -20.18 10.21
CA TRP A 332 -5.34 -19.60 11.00
C TRP A 332 -5.37 -20.16 12.43
N ILE A 333 -4.30 -19.91 13.18
CA ILE A 333 -4.06 -20.39 14.55
C ILE A 333 -4.88 -19.59 15.57
N CYS A 334 -5.02 -18.28 15.38
CA CYS A 334 -5.80 -17.41 16.26
C CYS A 334 -6.44 -16.26 15.46
N PRO A 335 -7.54 -15.63 15.90
CA PRO A 335 -8.13 -14.50 15.17
C PRO A 335 -7.29 -13.21 15.23
N GLN A 336 -6.40 -13.07 16.22
CA GLN A 336 -5.62 -11.85 16.45
C GLN A 336 -4.66 -11.53 15.30
N LEU A 337 -4.23 -12.55 14.53
CA LEU A 337 -3.38 -12.36 13.36
C LEU A 337 -4.02 -11.43 12.31
N ALA A 338 -5.34 -11.37 12.20
CA ALA A 338 -6.00 -10.47 11.26
C ALA A 338 -5.83 -8.99 11.65
N THR A 339 -5.81 -8.70 12.96
CA THR A 339 -5.53 -7.35 13.48
C THR A 339 -4.10 -6.94 13.15
N GLU A 340 -3.13 -7.82 13.37
CA GLU A 340 -1.71 -7.56 13.05
C GLU A 340 -1.47 -7.42 11.54
N ALA A 341 -2.17 -8.24 10.73
CA ALA A 341 -2.15 -8.14 9.28
C ALA A 341 -2.67 -6.78 8.80
N LEU A 342 -3.85 -6.35 9.27
CA LEU A 342 -4.43 -5.06 8.91
C LEU A 342 -3.58 -3.89 9.41
N ALA A 343 -3.03 -3.99 10.62
CA ALA A 343 -2.14 -2.96 11.17
C ALA A 343 -0.84 -2.79 10.37
N SER A 344 -0.38 -3.84 9.68
CA SER A 344 0.81 -3.80 8.82
C SER A 344 0.52 -3.39 7.37
N GLY A 345 -0.75 -3.38 6.95
CA GLY A 345 -1.16 -3.06 5.58
C GLY A 345 -1.54 -4.28 4.71
N VAL A 346 -1.65 -5.47 5.29
CA VAL A 346 -2.20 -6.67 4.63
C VAL A 346 -3.73 -6.60 4.64
N THR A 347 -4.36 -6.85 3.49
CA THR A 347 -5.83 -6.75 3.30
C THR A 347 -6.46 -8.06 2.81
N THR A 348 -5.64 -9.06 2.51
CA THR A 348 -6.06 -10.38 2.04
C THR A 348 -5.20 -11.46 2.68
N MET A 349 -5.86 -12.50 3.18
CA MET A 349 -5.22 -13.63 3.85
C MET A 349 -5.71 -14.94 3.24
N TYR A 350 -4.77 -15.74 2.74
CA TYR A 350 -5.03 -17.06 2.19
C TYR A 350 -4.18 -18.10 2.92
N GLY A 351 -4.79 -19.22 3.29
CA GLY A 351 -4.12 -20.34 3.93
C GLY A 351 -5.13 -21.25 4.59
N GLY A 352 -4.83 -21.88 5.72
CA GLY A 352 -5.79 -22.80 6.35
C GLY A 352 -5.61 -22.93 7.84
N GLY A 353 -6.65 -23.41 8.52
CA GLY A 353 -6.60 -23.66 9.95
C GLY A 353 -7.97 -23.72 10.61
N THR A 354 -7.97 -24.12 11.88
CA THR A 354 -9.20 -24.25 12.70
C THR A 354 -8.99 -23.74 14.12
N GLY A 355 -8.11 -22.75 14.31
CA GLY A 355 -7.60 -22.36 15.62
C GLY A 355 -6.34 -23.14 16.03
N PRO A 356 -5.92 -23.12 17.30
CA PRO A 356 -4.60 -23.60 17.74
C PRO A 356 -4.55 -25.14 17.92
N ALA A 357 -5.16 -25.88 16.99
CA ALA A 357 -5.05 -27.34 16.93
C ALA A 357 -3.68 -27.73 16.38
N THR A 358 -3.12 -28.86 16.83
CA THR A 358 -1.78 -29.33 16.39
C THR A 358 -1.64 -29.35 14.87
N GLY A 359 -2.67 -29.83 14.15
CA GLY A 359 -2.66 -29.83 12.68
C GLY A 359 -2.61 -28.44 12.05
N THR A 360 -3.19 -27.42 12.68
CA THR A 360 -3.14 -26.01 12.20
C THR A 360 -1.84 -25.32 12.62
N ASN A 361 -1.33 -25.62 13.81
CA ASN A 361 -0.04 -25.13 14.26
C ASN A 361 1.10 -25.58 13.34
N ALA A 362 0.93 -26.72 12.66
CA ALA A 362 1.89 -27.26 11.70
C ALA A 362 1.53 -27.00 10.23
N THR A 363 0.23 -26.93 9.86
CA THR A 363 -0.16 -26.96 8.44
C THR A 363 -1.29 -25.97 8.10
N THR A 364 -1.22 -25.34 6.94
CA THR A 364 -2.27 -24.50 6.34
C THR A 364 -3.44 -25.33 5.78
N CYS A 365 -4.06 -26.15 6.63
CA CYS A 365 -5.18 -27.02 6.26
C CYS A 365 -6.44 -26.71 7.08
N THR A 366 -7.56 -26.51 6.38
CA THR A 366 -8.92 -26.50 6.95
C THR A 366 -9.64 -27.76 6.49
N PRO A 367 -9.56 -28.88 7.24
CA PRO A 367 -9.59 -30.22 6.63
C PRO A 367 -10.99 -30.78 6.33
N ALA A 368 -12.06 -30.23 6.92
CA ALA A 368 -13.40 -30.80 6.82
C ALA A 368 -14.43 -29.75 6.41
N PRO A 369 -15.54 -30.14 5.75
CA PRO A 369 -16.61 -29.21 5.35
C PRO A 369 -17.13 -28.33 6.48
N VAL A 370 -17.33 -28.91 7.67
CA VAL A 370 -17.79 -28.17 8.86
C VAL A 370 -16.78 -27.13 9.33
N HIS A 371 -15.48 -27.41 9.18
CA HIS A 371 -14.42 -26.46 9.53
C HIS A 371 -14.37 -25.31 8.53
N ILE A 372 -14.50 -25.59 7.23
CA ILE A 372 -14.58 -24.54 6.20
C ILE A 372 -15.78 -23.62 6.46
N GLU A 373 -16.96 -24.18 6.70
CA GLU A 373 -18.15 -23.39 7.08
C GLU A 373 -17.87 -22.52 8.31
N THR A 374 -17.30 -23.12 9.36
CA THR A 374 -17.01 -22.42 10.62
C THR A 374 -16.06 -21.25 10.40
N MET A 375 -14.97 -21.46 9.66
CA MET A 375 -13.97 -20.43 9.40
C MET A 375 -14.50 -19.30 8.51
N LEU A 376 -15.26 -19.63 7.46
CA LEU A 376 -15.92 -18.62 6.62
C LEU A 376 -16.86 -17.73 7.45
N ARG A 377 -17.62 -18.33 8.38
CA ARG A 377 -18.52 -17.59 9.27
C ARG A 377 -17.77 -16.79 10.33
N ALA A 378 -16.70 -17.34 10.88
CA ALA A 378 -15.88 -16.69 11.91
C ALA A 378 -15.11 -15.47 11.39
N CYS A 379 -14.83 -15.43 10.08
CA CYS A 379 -14.15 -14.30 9.45
C CYS A 379 -15.11 -13.36 8.69
N ASP A 380 -16.42 -13.63 8.69
CA ASP A 380 -17.40 -12.88 7.88
C ASP A 380 -17.47 -11.39 8.26
N ASP A 381 -17.19 -11.06 9.52
CA ASP A 381 -17.30 -9.72 10.10
C ASP A 381 -15.95 -9.00 10.29
N VAL A 382 -14.86 -9.55 9.76
CA VAL A 382 -13.52 -8.93 9.77
C VAL A 382 -13.26 -8.27 8.41
N PRO A 383 -12.79 -7.01 8.29
CA PRO A 383 -12.65 -6.34 6.99
C PRO A 383 -11.37 -6.75 6.26
N ILE A 384 -11.26 -8.05 6.00
CA ILE A 384 -10.16 -8.67 5.29
C ILE A 384 -10.74 -9.63 4.25
N ASN A 385 -10.08 -9.74 3.10
CA ASN A 385 -10.43 -10.81 2.16
C ASN A 385 -9.85 -12.12 2.69
N VAL A 386 -10.60 -13.20 2.58
CA VAL A 386 -10.17 -14.53 3.09
C VAL A 386 -10.25 -15.59 2.02
N GLY A 387 -9.30 -16.53 2.03
CA GLY A 387 -9.37 -17.78 1.27
C GLY A 387 -8.85 -18.93 2.11
N PHE A 388 -9.55 -20.07 2.09
CA PHE A 388 -9.20 -21.23 2.91
C PHE A 388 -8.76 -22.42 2.04
N SER A 389 -7.61 -23.01 2.34
CA SER A 389 -7.13 -24.25 1.75
C SER A 389 -7.63 -25.47 2.53
N GLY A 390 -8.07 -26.49 1.80
CA GLY A 390 -8.30 -27.83 2.34
C GLY A 390 -7.00 -28.62 2.48
N LYS A 391 -7.10 -29.84 3.04
CA LYS A 391 -6.00 -30.79 3.06
C LYS A 391 -5.99 -31.61 1.76
N GLY A 392 -4.88 -31.56 1.02
CA GLY A 392 -4.70 -32.25 -0.26
C GLY A 392 -4.08 -33.65 -0.15
N ASN A 393 -3.53 -34.01 1.01
CA ASN A 393 -2.81 -35.28 1.21
C ASN A 393 -3.76 -36.50 1.19
N THR A 394 -3.98 -37.06 0.00
CA THR A 394 -4.66 -38.34 -0.20
C THR A 394 -4.16 -38.98 -1.49
N SER A 395 -3.98 -40.30 -1.51
CA SER A 395 -3.68 -41.05 -2.74
C SER A 395 -4.93 -41.59 -3.43
N ASP A 396 -6.13 -41.32 -2.87
CA ASP A 396 -7.40 -41.69 -3.50
C ASP A 396 -7.70 -40.78 -4.70
N THR A 397 -7.68 -41.37 -5.89
CA THR A 397 -7.94 -40.69 -7.16
C THR A 397 -9.42 -40.46 -7.45
N SER A 398 -10.33 -40.98 -6.62
CA SER A 398 -11.77 -40.72 -6.74
C SER A 398 -12.10 -39.23 -6.55
N GLY A 399 -11.29 -38.51 -5.74
CA GLY A 399 -11.49 -37.10 -5.42
C GLY A 399 -12.66 -36.81 -4.47
N ALA A 400 -13.39 -37.83 -3.98
CA ALA A 400 -14.62 -37.62 -3.22
C ALA A 400 -14.43 -36.80 -1.94
N ALA A 401 -13.33 -37.03 -1.22
CA ALA A 401 -13.00 -36.27 -0.01
C ALA A 401 -12.63 -34.81 -0.33
N LEU A 402 -11.84 -34.59 -1.39
CA LEU A 402 -11.43 -33.25 -1.83
C LEU A 402 -12.65 -32.46 -2.32
N GLU A 403 -13.54 -33.09 -3.11
CA GLU A 403 -14.78 -32.49 -3.61
C GLU A 403 -15.70 -32.03 -2.47
N ALA A 404 -15.84 -32.82 -1.40
CA ALA A 404 -16.66 -32.43 -0.26
C ALA A 404 -16.15 -31.13 0.40
N VAL A 405 -14.83 -30.97 0.54
CA VAL A 405 -14.18 -29.79 1.12
C VAL A 405 -14.21 -28.60 0.15
N LEU A 406 -14.02 -28.88 -1.14
CA LEU A 406 -14.08 -27.90 -2.23
C LEU A 406 -15.47 -27.24 -2.29
N ARG A 407 -16.54 -28.05 -2.37
CA ARG A 407 -17.94 -27.59 -2.38
C ARG A 407 -18.35 -26.89 -1.09
N ALA A 408 -17.67 -27.18 0.02
CA ALA A 408 -17.93 -26.51 1.29
C ALA A 408 -17.39 -25.08 1.31
N GLY A 409 -16.43 -24.72 0.44
CA GLY A 409 -15.86 -23.36 0.38
C GLY A 409 -14.34 -23.29 0.28
N ALA A 410 -13.61 -24.41 0.21
CA ALA A 410 -12.16 -24.33 0.01
C ALA A 410 -11.83 -23.70 -1.36
N ALA A 411 -10.78 -22.88 -1.38
CA ALA A 411 -10.26 -22.18 -2.56
C ALA A 411 -9.04 -22.87 -3.19
N GLY A 412 -8.57 -23.96 -2.57
CA GLY A 412 -7.43 -24.75 -3.01
C GLY A 412 -7.03 -25.75 -1.94
N PHE A 413 -5.84 -26.36 -2.09
CA PHE A 413 -5.38 -27.42 -1.17
C PHE A 413 -3.91 -27.25 -0.81
N LYS A 414 -3.56 -27.61 0.43
CA LYS A 414 -2.18 -27.76 0.90
C LYS A 414 -1.80 -29.24 0.91
N LEU A 415 -0.66 -29.56 0.31
CA LEU A 415 0.10 -30.79 0.53
C LEU A 415 1.16 -30.51 1.58
N HIS A 416 1.19 -31.29 2.66
CA HIS A 416 2.16 -31.13 3.76
C HIS A 416 2.81 -32.45 4.17
N GLU A 417 4.11 -32.43 4.48
CA GLU A 417 4.85 -33.65 4.85
C GLU A 417 4.31 -34.30 6.14
N ASP A 418 3.91 -33.51 7.13
CA ASP A 418 3.23 -33.96 8.36
C ASP A 418 1.93 -34.76 8.10
N TRP A 419 1.35 -34.64 6.90
CA TRP A 419 0.21 -35.45 6.44
C TRP A 419 0.59 -36.46 5.34
N GLY A 420 1.86 -36.53 4.95
CA GLY A 420 2.42 -37.38 3.89
C GLY A 420 2.39 -36.75 2.50
N THR A 421 3.45 -36.01 2.13
CA THR A 421 3.64 -35.44 0.77
C THR A 421 4.35 -36.43 -0.15
N THR A 422 3.72 -37.58 -0.34
CA THR A 422 4.22 -38.66 -1.21
C THR A 422 3.93 -38.38 -2.68
N PRO A 423 4.64 -39.00 -3.64
CA PRO A 423 4.31 -38.92 -5.07
C PRO A 423 2.84 -39.26 -5.40
N GLY A 424 2.25 -40.23 -4.67
CA GLY A 424 0.85 -40.60 -4.84
C GLY A 424 -0.13 -39.50 -4.43
N SER A 425 0.13 -38.80 -3.32
CA SER A 425 -0.71 -37.69 -2.87
C SER A 425 -0.52 -36.43 -3.71
N ILE A 426 0.71 -36.17 -4.16
CA ILE A 426 1.00 -35.10 -5.14
C ILE A 426 0.18 -35.31 -6.42
N ASP A 427 0.25 -36.51 -7.01
CA ASP A 427 -0.42 -36.77 -8.29
C ASP A 427 -1.94 -36.72 -8.18
N ALA A 428 -2.52 -37.31 -7.13
CA ALA A 428 -3.97 -37.30 -6.92
C ALA A 428 -4.51 -35.88 -6.69
N CYS A 429 -3.84 -35.08 -5.85
CA CYS A 429 -4.24 -33.71 -5.56
C CYS A 429 -4.14 -32.80 -6.81
N LEU A 430 -3.04 -32.85 -7.55
CA LEU A 430 -2.89 -32.07 -8.79
C LEU A 430 -3.88 -32.49 -9.87
N SER A 431 -4.14 -33.79 -10.02
CA SER A 431 -5.16 -34.29 -10.97
C SER A 431 -6.57 -33.82 -10.62
N PHE A 432 -6.87 -33.69 -9.33
CA PHE A 432 -8.11 -33.08 -8.86
C PHE A 432 -8.13 -31.58 -9.17
N ALA A 433 -7.07 -30.85 -8.82
CA ALA A 433 -6.96 -29.41 -9.05
C ALA A 433 -7.13 -29.02 -10.53
N ASP A 434 -6.57 -29.79 -11.46
CA ASP A 434 -6.71 -29.55 -12.91
C ASP A 434 -8.17 -29.59 -13.39
N LYS A 435 -9.03 -30.39 -12.74
CA LYS A 435 -10.47 -30.49 -13.07
C LYS A 435 -11.30 -29.36 -12.48
N HIS A 436 -10.81 -28.75 -11.40
CA HIS A 436 -11.59 -27.85 -10.55
C HIS A 436 -11.06 -26.40 -10.52
N ASP A 437 -9.98 -26.13 -11.24
CA ASP A 437 -9.34 -24.82 -11.39
C ASP A 437 -8.98 -24.12 -10.06
N VAL A 438 -8.36 -24.87 -9.16
CA VAL A 438 -7.86 -24.36 -7.87
C VAL A 438 -6.35 -24.54 -7.74
N GLN A 439 -5.70 -23.72 -6.91
CA GLN A 439 -4.27 -23.86 -6.67
C GLN A 439 -3.97 -25.00 -5.67
N VAL A 440 -2.85 -25.68 -5.90
CA VAL A 440 -2.24 -26.60 -4.94
C VAL A 440 -0.97 -25.97 -4.40
N THR A 441 -0.88 -25.87 -3.09
CA THR A 441 0.32 -25.43 -2.38
C THR A 441 1.02 -26.63 -1.78
N ILE A 442 2.34 -26.60 -1.71
CA ILE A 442 3.11 -27.76 -1.27
C ILE A 442 4.24 -27.38 -0.31
N HIS A 443 4.34 -28.20 0.73
CA HIS A 443 5.49 -28.42 1.59
C HIS A 443 5.93 -29.86 1.33
N THR A 444 7.11 -30.03 0.73
CA THR A 444 7.57 -31.33 0.21
C THR A 444 8.17 -32.20 1.32
N ASP A 445 8.50 -33.44 0.98
CA ASP A 445 9.05 -34.45 1.90
C ASP A 445 10.50 -34.11 2.32
N THR A 446 10.68 -33.44 3.48
CA THR A 446 12.02 -33.04 3.96
C THR A 446 12.91 -34.24 4.20
N LEU A 447 12.32 -35.34 4.67
CA LEU A 447 13.00 -36.57 5.04
C LEU A 447 13.49 -37.36 3.82
N ASN A 448 13.01 -37.01 2.63
CA ASN A 448 13.20 -37.80 1.41
C ASN A 448 12.68 -39.25 1.58
N GLU A 449 11.63 -39.45 2.38
CA GLU A 449 11.12 -40.77 2.74
C GLU A 449 10.59 -41.53 1.52
N SER A 450 9.81 -40.84 0.68
CA SER A 450 9.23 -41.41 -0.54
C SER A 450 10.08 -41.21 -1.79
N GLY A 451 11.15 -40.41 -1.71
CA GLY A 451 12.01 -40.03 -2.82
C GLY A 451 12.68 -38.67 -2.61
N PHE A 452 13.58 -38.30 -3.51
CA PHE A 452 14.26 -36.99 -3.48
C PHE A 452 13.43 -35.91 -4.19
N VAL A 453 13.95 -34.67 -4.26
CA VAL A 453 13.28 -33.56 -4.95
C VAL A 453 12.91 -33.92 -6.40
N ASP A 454 13.76 -34.68 -7.09
CA ASP A 454 13.53 -35.11 -8.48
C ASP A 454 12.28 -36.01 -8.60
N ASP A 455 11.98 -36.82 -7.58
CA ASP A 455 10.78 -37.68 -7.56
C ASP A 455 9.50 -36.87 -7.34
N SER A 456 9.54 -35.86 -6.45
CA SER A 456 8.44 -34.90 -6.30
C SER A 456 8.21 -34.09 -7.57
N ILE A 457 9.29 -33.64 -8.22
CA ILE A 457 9.22 -32.93 -9.52
C ILE A 457 8.60 -33.84 -10.59
N ALA A 458 9.00 -35.11 -10.65
CA ALA A 458 8.40 -36.09 -11.55
C ALA A 458 6.90 -36.27 -11.26
N ALA A 459 6.49 -36.28 -9.99
CA ALA A 459 5.09 -36.37 -9.58
C ALA A 459 4.27 -35.11 -9.94
N PHE A 460 4.89 -33.94 -10.07
CA PHE A 460 4.20 -32.74 -10.57
C PHE A 460 3.72 -32.94 -12.02
N LYS A 461 4.42 -33.74 -12.84
CA LYS A 461 4.10 -34.00 -14.25
C LYS A 461 3.93 -32.72 -15.08
N GLY A 462 4.70 -31.67 -14.75
CA GLY A 462 4.64 -30.38 -15.42
C GLY A 462 3.37 -29.54 -15.13
N ARG A 463 2.53 -29.94 -14.17
CA ARG A 463 1.32 -29.19 -13.78
C ARG A 463 1.68 -28.05 -12.83
N THR A 464 0.89 -26.98 -12.87
CA THR A 464 1.07 -25.82 -12.00
C THR A 464 1.02 -26.21 -10.52
N ILE A 465 2.00 -25.75 -9.74
CA ILE A 465 2.03 -25.93 -8.30
C ILE A 465 2.71 -24.74 -7.62
N HIS A 466 2.22 -24.34 -6.45
CA HIS A 466 2.82 -23.29 -5.63
C HIS A 466 3.68 -23.92 -4.53
N THR A 467 5.01 -23.81 -4.64
CA THR A 467 5.93 -24.27 -3.59
C THR A 467 6.04 -23.20 -2.50
N TYR A 468 5.65 -23.58 -1.27
CA TYR A 468 5.88 -22.73 -0.10
C TYR A 468 7.32 -22.82 0.37
N HIS A 469 7.79 -21.77 1.07
CA HIS A 469 9.13 -21.63 1.69
C HIS A 469 10.22 -22.38 0.91
N THR A 470 10.35 -22.01 -0.36
CA THR A 470 11.05 -22.79 -1.40
C THR A 470 12.54 -22.96 -1.11
N GLU A 471 13.13 -22.11 -0.29
CA GLU A 471 14.50 -22.26 0.20
C GLU A 471 14.69 -23.52 1.08
N GLY A 472 13.67 -23.89 1.86
CA GLY A 472 13.61 -25.17 2.58
C GLY A 472 13.76 -25.10 4.10
N ALA A 473 14.15 -23.98 4.72
CA ALA A 473 14.18 -23.85 6.18
C ALA A 473 12.77 -24.04 6.79
N GLY A 474 11.75 -23.44 6.15
CA GLY A 474 10.34 -23.68 6.47
C GLY A 474 9.85 -25.08 6.14
N GLY A 475 10.62 -25.86 5.37
CA GLY A 475 10.44 -27.29 5.11
C GLY A 475 10.40 -27.65 3.63
N GLY A 476 10.88 -28.84 3.32
CA GLY A 476 11.04 -29.38 1.98
C GLY A 476 12.31 -30.21 1.84
N HIS A 477 12.43 -30.94 0.73
CA HIS A 477 13.52 -31.90 0.47
C HIS A 477 14.89 -31.35 0.87
N ALA A 478 15.53 -32.00 1.84
CA ALA A 478 16.85 -31.59 2.32
C ALA A 478 17.96 -32.22 1.44
N PRO A 479 18.96 -31.45 0.98
CA PRO A 479 19.12 -29.99 1.12
C PRO A 479 18.58 -29.18 -0.07
N ASP A 480 18.04 -29.80 -1.12
CA ASP A 480 18.00 -29.25 -2.48
C ASP A 480 16.62 -28.86 -3.02
N ILE A 481 15.60 -28.73 -2.16
CA ILE A 481 14.26 -28.25 -2.56
C ILE A 481 14.28 -26.96 -3.37
N ILE A 482 15.23 -26.06 -3.10
CA ILE A 482 15.38 -24.77 -3.81
C ILE A 482 15.52 -24.92 -5.33
N ARG A 483 15.94 -26.10 -5.82
CA ARG A 483 16.05 -26.43 -7.26
C ARG A 483 14.74 -26.23 -8.01
N VAL A 484 13.58 -26.32 -7.36
CA VAL A 484 12.27 -26.12 -7.98
C VAL A 484 12.07 -24.70 -8.54
N CYS A 485 12.87 -23.71 -8.11
CA CYS A 485 12.89 -22.37 -8.71
C CYS A 485 13.28 -22.38 -10.20
N SER A 486 13.93 -23.44 -10.68
CA SER A 486 14.31 -23.65 -12.08
C SER A 486 13.13 -24.05 -12.98
N LEU A 487 11.96 -24.37 -12.40
CA LEU A 487 10.86 -25.01 -13.13
C LEU A 487 9.81 -23.99 -13.57
N GLN A 488 9.44 -24.06 -14.85
CA GLN A 488 8.45 -23.15 -15.46
C GLN A 488 7.03 -23.33 -14.92
N HIS A 489 6.67 -24.51 -14.41
CA HIS A 489 5.34 -24.80 -13.87
C HIS A 489 5.25 -24.59 -12.34
N VAL A 490 6.37 -24.20 -11.70
CA VAL A 490 6.40 -23.92 -10.27
C VAL A 490 6.25 -22.43 -10.02
N LEU A 491 5.43 -22.08 -9.02
CA LEU A 491 5.23 -20.73 -8.52
C LEU A 491 5.91 -20.64 -7.15
N PRO A 492 7.19 -20.23 -7.05
CA PRO A 492 7.93 -20.31 -5.81
C PRO A 492 7.67 -19.10 -4.89
N SER A 493 7.41 -19.39 -3.62
CA SER A 493 7.36 -18.39 -2.55
C SER A 493 8.39 -18.65 -1.45
N SER A 494 8.68 -17.59 -0.71
CA SER A 494 9.40 -17.64 0.56
C SER A 494 8.50 -17.24 1.71
N THR A 495 8.86 -17.72 2.91
CA THR A 495 8.31 -17.23 4.17
C THR A 495 9.28 -16.25 4.81
N ASN A 496 8.81 -15.46 5.75
CA ASN A 496 9.52 -14.23 6.10
C ASN A 496 10.62 -14.31 7.18
N PRO A 497 10.76 -15.33 8.04
CA PRO A 497 11.80 -15.27 9.07
C PRO A 497 13.22 -15.41 8.53
N THR A 498 13.42 -16.12 7.42
CA THR A 498 14.74 -16.20 6.77
C THR A 498 15.14 -14.88 6.12
N ARG A 499 14.25 -13.88 6.06
CA ARG A 499 14.38 -12.71 5.18
C ARG A 499 14.83 -11.45 5.93
N PRO A 500 15.87 -10.77 5.43
CA PRO A 500 16.98 -11.34 4.68
C PRO A 500 17.87 -12.24 5.56
N PHE A 501 18.92 -12.81 4.99
CA PHE A 501 19.95 -13.50 5.77
C PHE A 501 20.69 -12.50 6.68
N THR A 502 20.58 -12.68 8.00
CA THR A 502 21.21 -11.86 9.04
C THR A 502 22.00 -12.71 10.03
N LYS A 503 22.81 -12.06 10.87
CA LYS A 503 23.68 -12.75 11.84
C LYS A 503 22.96 -13.70 12.80
N ASN A 504 21.71 -13.38 13.17
CA ASN A 504 20.95 -14.19 14.12
C ASN A 504 20.03 -15.20 13.41
N THR A 505 19.96 -15.19 12.07
CA THR A 505 18.99 -16.01 11.33
C THR A 505 19.19 -17.50 11.63
N ILE A 506 20.43 -18.01 11.61
CA ILE A 506 20.69 -19.44 11.81
C ILE A 506 20.32 -19.88 13.23
N ASP A 507 20.85 -19.20 14.24
CA ASP A 507 20.62 -19.55 15.64
C ASP A 507 19.13 -19.50 16.01
N GLU A 508 18.41 -18.49 15.52
CA GLU A 508 16.96 -18.36 15.74
C GLU A 508 16.18 -19.53 15.12
N HIS A 509 16.52 -19.92 13.88
CA HIS A 509 15.74 -20.90 13.14
C HIS A 509 15.92 -22.32 13.66
N LEU A 510 17.12 -22.66 14.15
CA LEU A 510 17.37 -23.97 14.73
C LEU A 510 16.43 -24.23 15.91
N ASP A 511 16.38 -23.30 16.87
CA ASP A 511 15.49 -23.42 18.04
C ASP A 511 14.01 -23.35 17.65
N MET A 512 13.64 -22.49 16.71
CA MET A 512 12.26 -22.37 16.22
C MET A 512 11.76 -23.68 15.59
N LEU A 513 12.59 -24.29 14.74
CA LEU A 513 12.26 -25.55 14.06
C LEU A 513 12.04 -26.67 15.07
N MET A 514 12.92 -26.77 16.08
CA MET A 514 12.79 -27.79 17.12
C MET A 514 11.47 -27.67 17.88
N VAL A 515 11.01 -26.45 18.16
CA VAL A 515 9.72 -26.22 18.82
C VAL A 515 8.54 -26.55 17.89
N CYS A 516 8.54 -26.05 16.66
CA CYS A 516 7.44 -26.23 15.71
C CYS A 516 7.19 -27.71 15.37
N HIS A 517 8.25 -28.51 15.23
CA HIS A 517 8.16 -29.93 14.88
C HIS A 517 8.23 -30.88 16.09
N HIS A 518 8.18 -30.37 17.33
CA HIS A 518 8.19 -31.17 18.56
C HIS A 518 9.41 -32.11 18.66
N LEU A 519 10.59 -31.63 18.25
CA LEU A 519 11.84 -32.38 18.26
C LEU A 519 12.50 -32.38 19.64
N ASP A 520 13.22 -33.46 19.98
CA ASP A 520 13.95 -33.59 21.24
C ASP A 520 15.43 -33.21 21.08
N LYS A 521 15.88 -32.20 21.84
CA LYS A 521 17.28 -31.75 21.93
C LYS A 521 18.24 -32.83 22.44
N ASN A 522 17.73 -33.92 23.00
CA ASN A 522 18.54 -35.04 23.48
C ASN A 522 18.58 -36.21 22.48
N ASN A 523 17.85 -36.11 21.37
CA ASN A 523 17.79 -37.12 20.32
C ASN A 523 18.76 -36.72 19.18
N PRO A 524 19.87 -37.45 18.95
CA PRO A 524 20.84 -37.13 17.90
C PRO A 524 20.24 -37.07 16.50
N GLU A 525 19.26 -37.93 16.20
CA GLU A 525 18.57 -37.98 14.92
C GLU A 525 17.72 -36.71 14.68
N ASP A 526 17.10 -36.17 15.74
CA ASP A 526 16.32 -34.94 15.66
C ASP A 526 17.21 -33.70 15.46
N ILE A 527 18.40 -33.68 16.07
CA ILE A 527 19.40 -32.63 15.84
C ILE A 527 19.91 -32.70 14.40
N ALA A 528 20.28 -33.90 13.93
CA ALA A 528 20.75 -34.07 12.56
C ALA A 528 19.69 -33.65 11.52
N PHE A 529 18.42 -33.95 11.78
CA PHE A 529 17.30 -33.45 10.97
C PHE A 529 17.23 -31.92 10.97
N ALA A 530 17.29 -31.27 12.13
CA ALA A 530 17.24 -29.82 12.24
C ALA A 530 18.44 -29.13 11.54
N GLU A 531 19.66 -29.66 11.73
CA GLU A 531 20.89 -29.18 11.08
C GLU A 531 20.85 -29.36 9.56
N SER A 532 20.26 -30.46 9.06
CA SER A 532 20.09 -30.66 7.62
C SER A 532 19.14 -29.65 6.97
N ARG A 533 18.24 -29.05 7.76
CA ARG A 533 17.16 -28.17 7.29
C ARG A 533 17.51 -26.69 7.37
N ILE A 534 18.26 -26.25 8.39
CA ILE A 534 18.67 -24.84 8.57
C ILE A 534 20.06 -24.64 7.99
N ARG A 535 20.14 -24.13 6.75
CA ARG A 535 21.39 -24.04 5.99
C ARG A 535 21.71 -22.59 5.61
N PRO A 536 22.83 -22.01 6.07
CA PRO A 536 23.19 -20.64 5.70
C PRO A 536 23.38 -20.45 4.20
N GLU A 537 23.83 -21.48 3.48
CA GLU A 537 24.10 -21.44 2.04
C GLU A 537 22.80 -21.24 1.24
N THR A 538 21.76 -22.02 1.52
CA THR A 538 20.47 -21.89 0.81
C THR A 538 19.72 -20.61 1.23
N ILE A 539 19.81 -20.19 2.50
CA ILE A 539 19.24 -18.92 2.99
C ILE A 539 19.93 -17.72 2.32
N ALA A 540 21.25 -17.78 2.11
CA ALA A 540 22.00 -16.76 1.38
C ALA A 540 21.65 -16.75 -0.12
N ALA A 541 21.47 -17.92 -0.72
CA ALA A 541 21.01 -18.03 -2.11
C ALA A 541 19.58 -17.48 -2.29
N GLU A 542 18.69 -17.70 -1.32
CA GLU A 542 17.31 -17.20 -1.32
C GLU A 542 17.25 -15.67 -1.46
N ASP A 543 18.16 -14.94 -0.80
CA ASP A 543 18.26 -13.48 -0.94
C ASP A 543 18.51 -13.08 -2.41
N ILE A 544 19.44 -13.76 -3.08
CA ILE A 544 19.80 -13.49 -4.47
C ILE A 544 18.70 -13.94 -5.43
N LEU A 545 18.08 -15.09 -5.18
CA LEU A 545 16.96 -15.60 -5.99
C LEU A 545 15.75 -14.67 -5.91
N HIS A 546 15.49 -14.03 -4.78
CA HIS A 546 14.52 -12.94 -4.72
C HIS A 546 14.91 -11.78 -5.60
N ASP A 547 16.16 -11.35 -5.53
CA ASP A 547 16.64 -10.14 -6.22
C ASP A 547 16.64 -10.29 -7.74
N ILE A 548 16.97 -11.48 -8.26
CA ILE A 548 16.93 -11.78 -9.70
C ILE A 548 15.52 -12.17 -10.20
N GLY A 549 14.54 -12.27 -9.30
CA GLY A 549 13.16 -12.63 -9.65
C GLY A 549 12.95 -14.12 -9.92
N ALA A 550 13.78 -14.99 -9.35
CA ALA A 550 13.61 -16.44 -9.36
C ALA A 550 12.72 -16.95 -8.20
N ILE A 551 12.54 -16.17 -7.14
CA ILE A 551 11.44 -16.36 -6.18
C ILE A 551 10.44 -15.22 -6.35
N SER A 552 9.15 -15.55 -6.39
CA SER A 552 8.14 -14.66 -6.95
C SER A 552 7.13 -14.14 -5.94
N VAL A 553 7.04 -14.78 -4.77
CA VAL A 553 6.08 -14.45 -3.72
C VAL A 553 6.78 -14.37 -2.35
N MET A 554 6.36 -13.40 -1.54
CA MET A 554 6.68 -13.29 -0.12
C MET A 554 5.40 -13.55 0.69
N ALA A 555 5.49 -14.41 1.70
CA ALA A 555 4.39 -14.73 2.60
C ALA A 555 4.88 -14.81 4.06
N SER A 556 3.97 -14.94 5.03
CA SER A 556 4.36 -14.99 6.44
C SER A 556 4.83 -16.36 6.89
N ASP A 557 3.94 -17.36 6.86
CA ASP A 557 3.92 -18.57 7.72
C ASP A 557 3.42 -18.30 9.16
N SER A 558 2.36 -17.51 9.28
CA SER A 558 1.94 -16.84 10.52
C SER A 558 1.88 -17.76 11.76
N GLN A 559 2.76 -17.54 12.73
CA GLN A 559 2.90 -18.33 13.98
C GLN A 559 3.32 -19.80 13.79
N ALA A 560 3.70 -20.21 12.59
CA ALA A 560 4.13 -21.57 12.25
C ALA A 560 5.47 -21.53 11.50
N MET A 561 6.47 -20.86 12.09
CA MET A 561 7.72 -20.43 11.44
C MET A 561 7.60 -19.15 10.60
N GLY A 562 6.78 -18.19 11.07
CA GLY A 562 6.51 -16.95 10.32
C GLY A 562 5.80 -15.87 11.12
N ARG A 563 5.86 -14.64 10.60
CA ARG A 563 5.36 -13.43 11.29
C ARG A 563 4.36 -12.66 10.43
N VAL A 564 3.08 -12.69 10.78
CA VAL A 564 2.01 -12.08 9.95
C VAL A 564 2.19 -10.58 9.69
N GLY A 565 2.71 -9.84 10.67
CA GLY A 565 2.92 -8.38 10.59
C GLY A 565 4.15 -7.95 9.78
N GLU A 566 4.95 -8.89 9.29
CA GLU A 566 6.27 -8.58 8.72
C GLU A 566 6.42 -8.94 7.23
N VAL A 567 5.36 -9.37 6.54
CA VAL A 567 5.42 -9.69 5.09
C VAL A 567 5.98 -8.52 4.28
N ILE A 568 5.47 -7.31 4.54
CA ILE A 568 5.85 -6.09 3.81
C ILE A 568 7.26 -5.63 4.22
N SER A 569 7.54 -5.52 5.53
CA SER A 569 8.84 -5.04 6.01
C SER A 569 9.99 -5.94 5.56
N ARG A 570 9.82 -7.26 5.64
CA ARG A 570 10.83 -8.26 5.25
C ARG A 570 11.11 -8.23 3.75
N THR A 571 10.08 -7.97 2.93
CA THR A 571 10.26 -7.72 1.49
C THR A 571 11.22 -6.57 1.24
N TRP A 572 11.02 -5.43 1.92
CA TRP A 572 11.83 -4.24 1.73
C TRP A 572 13.21 -4.33 2.36
N GLN A 573 13.35 -5.04 3.47
CA GLN A 573 14.65 -5.35 4.08
C GLN A 573 15.51 -6.20 3.14
N THR A 574 14.95 -7.21 2.47
CA THR A 574 15.67 -8.00 1.45
C THR A 574 16.08 -7.13 0.26
N ALA A 575 15.19 -6.31 -0.28
CA ALA A 575 15.53 -5.40 -1.38
C ALA A 575 16.66 -4.42 -1.00
N CYS A 576 16.62 -3.87 0.23
CA CYS A 576 17.67 -3.00 0.77
C CYS A 576 19.01 -3.72 0.86
N LYS A 577 19.03 -4.91 1.48
CA LYS A 577 20.26 -5.70 1.60
C LYS A 577 20.88 -5.99 0.24
N MET A 578 20.05 -6.44 -0.71
CA MET A 578 20.51 -6.80 -2.04
C MET A 578 21.03 -5.59 -2.81
N LYS A 579 20.40 -4.42 -2.68
CA LYS A 579 20.98 -3.17 -3.21
C LYS A 579 22.35 -2.87 -2.61
N ARG A 580 22.50 -2.98 -1.30
CA ARG A 580 23.76 -2.66 -0.63
C ARG A 580 24.89 -3.60 -1.03
N GLN A 581 24.63 -4.90 -1.12
CA GLN A 581 25.66 -5.90 -1.39
C GLN A 581 25.92 -6.12 -2.89
N ARG A 582 24.91 -5.96 -3.75
CA ARG A 582 24.99 -6.26 -5.19
C ARG A 582 24.90 -5.02 -6.09
N GLY A 583 24.62 -3.85 -5.53
CA GLY A 583 24.39 -2.62 -6.28
C GLY A 583 22.99 -2.56 -6.90
N SER A 584 22.79 -1.60 -7.81
CA SER A 584 21.56 -1.46 -8.59
C SER A 584 21.34 -2.66 -9.51
N LEU A 585 20.08 -3.02 -9.80
CA LEU A 585 19.82 -4.03 -10.82
C LEU A 585 20.29 -3.55 -12.20
N GLN A 586 20.52 -4.47 -13.13
CA GLN A 586 20.91 -4.10 -14.50
C GLN A 586 19.82 -3.26 -15.19
N GLU A 587 18.56 -3.52 -14.86
CA GLU A 587 17.40 -2.82 -15.37
C GLU A 587 17.18 -1.46 -14.67
N ASP A 588 17.75 -1.23 -13.49
CA ASP A 588 17.61 0.04 -12.78
C ASP A 588 18.39 1.18 -13.46
N SER A 589 17.87 2.39 -13.30
CA SER A 589 18.59 3.60 -13.72
C SER A 589 19.73 3.90 -12.74
N PRO A 590 20.79 4.63 -13.15
CA PRO A 590 21.78 5.15 -12.21
C PRO A 590 21.20 6.07 -11.12
N SER A 591 19.98 6.58 -11.31
CA SER A 591 19.35 7.59 -10.44
C SER A 591 18.33 7.05 -9.43
N ASP A 592 17.85 5.82 -9.60
CA ASP A 592 16.72 5.25 -8.86
C ASP A 592 16.69 3.72 -8.92
N ASP A 593 15.85 3.11 -8.08
CA ASP A 593 15.68 1.67 -7.92
C ASP A 593 14.29 1.19 -8.39
N ASN A 594 13.68 1.89 -9.36
CA ASN A 594 12.28 1.66 -9.73
C ASN A 594 12.01 0.20 -10.13
N ASN A 595 12.90 -0.44 -10.87
CA ASN A 595 12.68 -1.81 -11.34
C ASN A 595 12.85 -2.81 -10.20
N ARG A 596 13.81 -2.60 -9.29
CA ARG A 596 13.87 -3.37 -8.03
C ARG A 596 12.60 -3.18 -7.22
N VAL A 597 12.13 -1.95 -7.03
CA VAL A 597 10.92 -1.67 -6.24
C VAL A 597 9.68 -2.33 -6.85
N LYS A 598 9.48 -2.23 -8.17
CA LYS A 598 8.40 -2.92 -8.89
C LYS A 598 8.50 -4.44 -8.78
N ARG A 599 9.71 -5.01 -8.87
CA ARG A 599 9.96 -6.44 -8.66
C ARG A 599 9.55 -6.90 -7.27
N TYR A 600 9.88 -6.13 -6.24
CA TYR A 600 9.63 -6.53 -4.85
C TYR A 600 8.19 -6.25 -4.39
N VAL A 601 7.56 -5.13 -4.77
CA VAL A 601 6.15 -4.89 -4.44
C VAL A 601 5.25 -5.97 -5.06
N ALA A 602 5.60 -6.48 -6.25
CA ALA A 602 4.85 -7.58 -6.89
C ALA A 602 4.77 -8.84 -6.03
N LYS A 603 5.80 -9.10 -5.20
CA LYS A 603 5.95 -10.34 -4.42
C LYS A 603 4.89 -10.49 -3.32
N TYR A 604 4.33 -9.40 -2.81
CA TYR A 604 3.26 -9.43 -1.80
C TYR A 604 1.96 -8.78 -2.29
N THR A 605 1.86 -8.40 -3.56
CA THR A 605 0.65 -7.80 -4.14
C THR A 605 0.10 -8.65 -5.29
N ILE A 606 0.58 -8.46 -6.50
CA ILE A 606 -0.02 -9.06 -7.70
C ILE A 606 0.33 -10.54 -7.86
N ASN A 607 1.56 -10.95 -7.52
CA ASN A 607 1.98 -12.35 -7.72
C ASN A 607 1.22 -13.32 -6.82
N PRO A 608 1.04 -13.08 -5.50
CA PRO A 608 0.16 -13.91 -4.69
C PRO A 608 -1.28 -13.95 -5.23
N ALA A 609 -1.78 -12.84 -5.78
CA ALA A 609 -3.11 -12.79 -6.39
C ALA A 609 -3.20 -13.68 -7.65
N ILE A 610 -2.17 -13.67 -8.49
CA ILE A 610 -2.08 -14.52 -9.69
C ILE A 610 -2.00 -15.99 -9.27
N CYS A 611 -1.09 -16.34 -8.36
CA CYS A 611 -0.88 -17.71 -7.90
C CYS A 611 -2.17 -18.38 -7.41
N HIS A 612 -3.06 -17.62 -6.79
CA HIS A 612 -4.28 -18.13 -6.16
C HIS A 612 -5.58 -17.74 -6.90
N GLY A 613 -5.48 -17.26 -8.14
CA GLY A 613 -6.66 -16.96 -8.96
C GLY A 613 -7.53 -15.81 -8.44
N MET A 614 -6.93 -14.87 -7.72
CA MET A 614 -7.57 -13.69 -7.11
C MET A 614 -7.30 -12.38 -7.88
N ALA A 615 -6.39 -12.40 -8.87
CA ALA A 615 -5.87 -11.21 -9.55
C ALA A 615 -6.91 -10.38 -10.33
N THR A 616 -8.10 -10.91 -10.59
CA THR A 616 -9.21 -10.12 -11.19
C THR A 616 -9.87 -9.19 -10.19
N GLN A 617 -9.75 -9.46 -8.89
CA GLN A 617 -10.39 -8.69 -7.82
C GLN A 617 -9.40 -7.80 -7.06
N VAL A 618 -8.18 -8.27 -6.81
CA VAL A 618 -7.21 -7.64 -5.90
C VAL A 618 -5.77 -7.75 -6.43
N GLY A 619 -4.80 -7.26 -5.65
CA GLY A 619 -3.37 -7.45 -5.89
C GLY A 619 -2.66 -6.32 -6.64
N SER A 620 -3.38 -5.29 -7.08
CA SER A 620 -2.78 -4.08 -7.68
C SER A 620 -3.78 -2.93 -7.69
N LEU A 621 -3.28 -1.71 -7.85
CA LEU A 621 -4.10 -0.51 -8.02
C LEU A 621 -4.53 -0.36 -9.48
N GLU A 622 -5.44 -1.22 -9.97
CA GLU A 622 -5.97 -1.14 -11.33
C GLU A 622 -7.48 -0.87 -11.35
N VAL A 623 -7.96 -0.16 -12.37
CA VAL A 623 -9.39 0.14 -12.54
C VAL A 623 -10.21 -1.16 -12.58
N GLY A 624 -11.33 -1.18 -11.86
CA GLY A 624 -12.23 -2.32 -11.72
C GLY A 624 -11.92 -3.24 -10.54
N LYS A 625 -10.69 -3.22 -10.00
CA LYS A 625 -10.33 -3.97 -8.80
C LYS A 625 -10.97 -3.36 -7.56
N LEU A 626 -11.09 -4.17 -6.51
CA LEU A 626 -11.55 -3.74 -5.20
C LEU A 626 -10.62 -2.64 -4.67
N ALA A 627 -11.17 -1.57 -4.10
CA ALA A 627 -10.38 -0.47 -3.56
C ALA A 627 -9.78 -0.83 -2.19
N ASP A 628 -8.84 -1.78 -2.23
CA ASP A 628 -8.00 -2.20 -1.10
C ASP A 628 -6.65 -1.48 -1.21
N ILE A 629 -6.55 -0.37 -0.49
CA ILE A 629 -5.52 0.66 -0.70
C ILE A 629 -4.85 0.98 0.62
N VAL A 630 -3.52 1.09 0.63
CA VAL A 630 -2.75 1.45 1.83
C VAL A 630 -1.98 2.74 1.57
N LEU A 631 -2.10 3.68 2.51
CA LEU A 631 -1.42 4.96 2.46
C LEU A 631 -0.28 4.97 3.48
N TRP A 632 0.86 5.50 3.06
CA TRP A 632 2.10 5.49 3.81
C TRP A 632 2.71 6.89 3.83
N SER A 633 3.13 7.34 5.00
CA SER A 633 4.15 8.39 5.06
C SER A 633 5.45 7.82 4.43
N PRO A 634 6.12 8.55 3.51
CA PRO A 634 7.37 8.09 2.91
C PRO A 634 8.42 7.67 3.94
N ALA A 635 8.45 8.34 5.10
CA ALA A 635 9.38 8.07 6.18
C ALA A 635 9.11 6.77 6.96
N PHE A 636 7.88 6.25 6.89
CA PHE A 636 7.42 5.02 7.55
C PHE A 636 7.06 3.90 6.56
N PHE A 637 7.29 4.14 5.25
CA PHE A 637 6.97 3.20 4.19
C PHE A 637 7.59 1.83 4.46
N GLY A 638 6.75 0.80 4.40
CA GLY A 638 7.16 -0.59 4.64
C GLY A 638 7.24 -1.01 6.11
N ALA A 639 7.19 -0.07 7.07
CA ALA A 639 7.17 -0.37 8.50
C ALA A 639 5.77 -0.22 9.11
N LYS A 640 5.16 0.97 9.01
CA LYS A 640 3.87 1.29 9.63
C LYS A 640 3.04 2.20 8.70
N PRO A 641 1.89 1.74 8.18
CA PRO A 641 1.03 2.56 7.34
C PRO A 641 0.29 3.63 8.14
N GLU A 642 -0.24 4.63 7.44
CA GLU A 642 -1.10 5.69 7.99
C GLU A 642 -2.57 5.25 7.98
N ILE A 643 -3.03 4.74 6.83
CA ILE A 643 -4.44 4.39 6.58
C ILE A 643 -4.51 3.12 5.73
N VAL A 644 -5.40 2.22 6.10
CA VAL A 644 -5.78 1.02 5.33
C VAL A 644 -7.24 1.14 4.94
N VAL A 645 -7.47 1.27 3.63
CA VAL A 645 -8.79 1.31 2.99
C VAL A 645 -9.14 -0.09 2.51
N LYS A 646 -10.35 -0.54 2.85
CA LYS A 646 -10.92 -1.82 2.43
C LYS A 646 -12.22 -1.56 1.68
N GLY A 647 -12.32 -2.02 0.43
CA GLY A 647 -13.51 -1.82 -0.39
C GLY A 647 -13.97 -0.36 -0.46
N GLY A 648 -13.02 0.59 -0.48
CA GLY A 648 -13.30 2.02 -0.55
C GLY A 648 -13.64 2.73 0.76
N GLN A 649 -13.62 2.03 1.91
CA GLN A 649 -13.81 2.64 3.23
C GLN A 649 -12.59 2.42 4.13
N ILE A 650 -12.30 3.37 5.01
CA ILE A 650 -11.19 3.22 5.96
C ILE A 650 -11.54 2.13 6.98
N ALA A 651 -10.73 1.07 7.01
CA ALA A 651 -10.86 -0.05 7.93
C ALA A 651 -9.94 0.10 9.15
N TRP A 652 -8.69 0.55 8.94
CA TRP A 652 -7.68 0.73 9.98
C TRP A 652 -6.90 2.03 9.74
N ALA A 653 -6.50 2.74 10.80
CA ALA A 653 -5.70 3.96 10.67
C ALA A 653 -4.90 4.30 11.94
N GLN A 654 -3.81 5.05 11.75
CA GLN A 654 -3.10 5.72 12.85
C GLN A 654 -4.01 6.78 13.46
N MET A 655 -4.31 6.62 14.73
CA MET A 655 -5.31 7.42 15.42
C MET A 655 -4.87 7.70 16.86
N GLY A 656 -4.82 8.97 17.21
CA GLY A 656 -4.52 9.49 18.54
C GLY A 656 -5.56 9.21 19.61
N ASP A 657 -5.56 10.03 20.66
CA ASP A 657 -6.56 10.02 21.72
C ASP A 657 -7.97 10.34 21.15
N PRO A 658 -8.95 9.43 21.27
CA PRO A 658 -10.32 9.66 20.81
C PRO A 658 -11.05 10.82 21.51
N ASN A 659 -10.59 11.25 22.69
CA ASN A 659 -11.18 12.38 23.41
C ASN A 659 -10.55 13.74 23.03
N ALA A 660 -9.42 13.73 22.30
CA ALA A 660 -8.70 14.95 21.99
C ALA A 660 -9.47 15.88 21.03
N SER A 661 -9.11 17.16 21.03
CA SER A 661 -9.68 18.19 20.16
C SER A 661 -9.39 17.99 18.67
N ILE A 662 -8.37 17.20 18.34
CA ILE A 662 -7.91 16.84 16.98
C ILE A 662 -7.39 15.39 16.99
N PRO A 663 -7.22 14.72 15.83
CA PRO A 663 -6.93 13.29 15.79
C PRO A 663 -5.47 12.87 16.05
N THR A 664 -4.53 13.81 16.04
CA THR A 664 -3.08 13.54 16.08
C THR A 664 -2.40 13.52 17.48
N PRO A 665 -3.01 13.98 18.59
CA PRO A 665 -2.41 13.88 19.92
C PRO A 665 -2.24 12.44 20.39
N GLN A 666 -1.15 12.22 21.14
CA GLN A 666 -0.78 10.91 21.66
C GLN A 666 -1.82 10.36 22.68
N PRO A 667 -1.95 9.03 22.81
CA PRO A 667 -1.19 7.98 22.11
C PRO A 667 -1.76 7.67 20.72
N VAL A 668 -0.92 7.80 19.69
CA VAL A 668 -1.23 7.41 18.31
C VAL A 668 -0.93 5.92 18.13
N LEU A 669 -1.95 5.16 17.73
CA LEU A 669 -1.88 3.71 17.50
C LEU A 669 -2.60 3.35 16.19
N MET A 670 -2.26 2.21 15.58
CA MET A 670 -3.13 1.60 14.57
C MET A 670 -4.41 1.10 15.23
N ARG A 671 -5.55 1.68 14.87
CA ARG A 671 -6.86 1.37 15.46
C ARG A 671 -7.86 0.92 14.39
N PRO A 672 -8.83 0.05 14.74
CA PRO A 672 -9.98 -0.23 13.89
C PRO A 672 -10.84 1.02 13.71
N MET A 673 -11.31 1.25 12.49
CA MET A 673 -12.15 2.36 12.08
C MET A 673 -13.58 1.88 11.74
N PHE A 674 -14.43 2.75 11.20
CA PHE A 674 -15.83 2.39 10.91
C PHE A 674 -15.97 1.23 9.91
N GLY A 675 -15.05 1.09 8.93
CA GLY A 675 -15.02 -0.05 8.02
C GLY A 675 -14.73 -1.40 8.72
N ALA A 676 -14.20 -1.36 9.94
CA ALA A 676 -14.00 -2.53 10.80
C ALA A 676 -15.19 -2.91 11.66
N SER A 677 -16.29 -2.16 11.59
CA SER A 677 -17.52 -2.55 12.27
C SER A 677 -17.99 -3.91 11.75
N PRO A 678 -18.31 -4.88 12.62
CA PRO A 678 -18.78 -6.21 12.22
C PRO A 678 -19.94 -6.20 11.21
N SER A 679 -20.84 -5.23 11.33
CA SER A 679 -22.00 -5.07 10.45
C SER A 679 -21.68 -4.55 9.04
N VAL A 680 -20.48 -4.00 8.84
CA VAL A 680 -20.04 -3.34 7.59
C VAL A 680 -18.95 -4.15 6.90
N ALA A 681 -18.02 -4.71 7.68
CA ALA A 681 -16.80 -5.36 7.24
C ALA A 681 -17.01 -6.41 6.12
N GLY A 682 -18.07 -7.21 6.23
CA GLY A 682 -18.42 -8.20 5.21
C GLY A 682 -18.70 -7.58 3.84
N GLY A 683 -19.46 -6.49 3.79
CA GLY A 683 -19.79 -5.77 2.54
C GLY A 683 -18.59 -5.10 1.85
N LEU A 684 -17.49 -4.91 2.57
CA LEU A 684 -16.25 -4.31 2.04
C LEU A 684 -15.23 -5.35 1.54
N SER A 685 -15.54 -6.64 1.71
CA SER A 685 -14.55 -7.72 1.58
C SER A 685 -15.08 -8.91 0.81
N LEU A 686 -14.15 -9.76 0.37
CA LEU A 686 -14.44 -10.97 -0.39
C LEU A 686 -14.08 -12.22 0.39
N ALA A 687 -14.89 -13.27 0.24
CA ALA A 687 -14.48 -14.63 0.55
C ALA A 687 -14.14 -15.33 -0.77
N PHE A 688 -12.86 -15.61 -0.97
CA PHE A 688 -12.37 -16.39 -2.10
C PHE A 688 -12.63 -17.87 -1.85
N VAL A 689 -13.32 -18.50 -2.79
CA VAL A 689 -13.75 -19.91 -2.72
C VAL A 689 -13.63 -20.55 -4.11
N SER A 690 -13.80 -21.86 -4.23
CA SER A 690 -13.89 -22.52 -5.54
C SER A 690 -15.18 -22.19 -6.28
N GLN A 691 -15.20 -22.36 -7.61
CA GLN A 691 -16.44 -22.28 -8.39
C GLN A 691 -17.49 -23.29 -7.90
N ALA A 692 -17.06 -24.49 -7.51
CA ALA A 692 -17.96 -25.52 -6.98
C ALA A 692 -18.68 -25.09 -5.69
N ALA A 693 -18.06 -24.25 -4.86
CA ALA A 693 -18.67 -23.68 -3.67
C ALA A 693 -19.70 -22.59 -4.02
N VAL A 694 -19.41 -21.75 -5.02
CA VAL A 694 -20.37 -20.76 -5.53
C VAL A 694 -21.62 -21.49 -6.07
N ASP A 695 -21.42 -22.52 -6.88
CA ASP A 695 -22.51 -23.32 -7.45
C ASP A 695 -23.32 -24.08 -6.38
N ALA A 696 -22.68 -24.40 -5.24
CA ALA A 696 -23.34 -25.01 -4.09
C ALA A 696 -24.17 -24.02 -3.24
N GLY A 697 -24.20 -22.73 -3.58
CA GLY A 697 -25.01 -21.72 -2.88
C GLY A 697 -24.61 -21.51 -1.43
N ILE A 698 -23.31 -21.63 -1.12
CA ILE A 698 -22.85 -21.63 0.27
C ILE A 698 -23.05 -20.27 0.96
N ARG A 699 -23.12 -19.17 0.21
CA ARG A 699 -23.34 -17.83 0.77
C ARG A 699 -24.67 -17.77 1.51
N GLU A 700 -25.74 -18.20 0.86
CA GLU A 700 -27.09 -18.25 1.42
C GLU A 700 -27.18 -19.31 2.53
N LYS A 701 -26.56 -20.49 2.30
CA LYS A 701 -26.55 -21.59 3.26
C LYS A 701 -25.88 -21.21 4.59
N TYR A 702 -24.74 -20.55 4.53
CA TYR A 702 -23.95 -20.15 5.71
C TYR A 702 -24.31 -18.76 6.22
N LYS A 703 -25.16 -18.02 5.49
CA LYS A 703 -25.59 -16.64 5.78
C LYS A 703 -24.43 -15.65 5.85
N LEU A 704 -23.51 -15.75 4.89
CA LEU A 704 -22.35 -14.87 4.80
C LEU A 704 -22.77 -13.50 4.26
N SER A 705 -22.29 -12.45 4.93
CA SER A 705 -22.41 -11.07 4.47
C SER A 705 -21.37 -10.74 3.41
N LYS A 706 -20.16 -11.35 3.48
CA LYS A 706 -19.14 -11.24 2.42
C LYS A 706 -19.67 -11.71 1.07
N THR A 707 -19.18 -11.05 0.03
CA THR A 707 -19.42 -11.51 -1.35
C THR A 707 -18.46 -12.66 -1.64
N LEU A 708 -18.96 -13.74 -2.25
CA LEU A 708 -18.11 -14.82 -2.72
C LEU A 708 -17.45 -14.42 -4.04
N SER A 709 -16.15 -14.69 -4.17
CA SER A 709 -15.44 -14.62 -5.44
C SER A 709 -14.84 -15.99 -5.74
N ALA A 710 -15.23 -16.59 -6.86
CA ALA A 710 -14.59 -17.81 -7.31
C ALA A 710 -13.12 -17.51 -7.67
N VAL A 711 -12.20 -18.34 -7.18
CA VAL A 711 -10.84 -18.38 -7.73
C VAL A 711 -10.89 -18.97 -9.14
N SER A 712 -10.01 -18.52 -10.02
CA SER A 712 -9.96 -18.98 -11.41
C SER A 712 -8.57 -18.78 -12.01
N ARG A 713 -8.28 -19.49 -13.11
CA ARG A 713 -7.01 -19.45 -13.81
C ARG A 713 -5.82 -19.85 -12.92
N CYS A 714 -5.99 -20.91 -12.14
CA CYS A 714 -4.96 -21.44 -11.25
C CYS A 714 -4.10 -22.52 -11.94
N ARG A 715 -4.56 -23.09 -13.07
CA ARG A 715 -3.94 -24.26 -13.72
C ARG A 715 -3.27 -23.96 -15.07
N ASP A 716 -3.56 -22.79 -15.65
CA ASP A 716 -3.00 -22.32 -16.92
C ASP A 716 -1.87 -21.28 -16.74
N ILE A 717 -1.28 -21.24 -15.53
CA ILE A 717 -0.22 -20.30 -15.16
C ILE A 717 1.08 -21.02 -14.79
N GLY A 718 2.20 -20.33 -14.98
CA GLY A 718 3.53 -20.76 -14.60
C GLY A 718 4.40 -19.58 -14.18
N LYS A 719 5.69 -19.84 -13.98
CA LYS A 719 6.68 -18.84 -13.57
C LYS A 719 6.71 -17.63 -14.49
N LYS A 720 6.55 -17.84 -15.80
CA LYS A 720 6.47 -16.76 -16.82
C LYS A 720 5.36 -15.74 -16.58
N ASP A 721 4.31 -16.12 -15.87
CA ASP A 721 3.13 -15.27 -15.63
C ASP A 721 3.31 -14.41 -14.36
N LEU A 722 4.38 -14.63 -13.59
CA LEU A 722 4.66 -13.89 -12.36
C LEU A 722 5.40 -12.58 -12.67
N VAL A 723 4.69 -11.49 -12.42
CA VAL A 723 5.06 -10.12 -12.78
C VAL A 723 6.40 -9.75 -12.15
N HIS A 724 7.33 -9.31 -13.00
CA HIS A 724 8.73 -8.94 -12.66
C HIS A 724 9.57 -10.04 -12.00
N ASN A 725 9.03 -11.27 -11.86
CA ASN A 725 9.64 -12.36 -11.10
C ASN A 725 9.47 -13.70 -11.85
N SER A 726 9.88 -13.71 -13.12
CA SER A 726 9.70 -14.83 -14.04
C SER A 726 10.98 -15.63 -14.34
N ALA A 727 12.07 -15.39 -13.60
CA ALA A 727 13.35 -16.02 -13.88
C ALA A 727 13.33 -17.51 -13.53
N THR A 728 13.95 -18.35 -14.36
CA THR A 728 14.16 -19.79 -14.12
C THR A 728 15.61 -20.16 -14.41
N PRO A 729 16.56 -19.72 -13.57
CA PRO A 729 17.95 -20.14 -13.71
C PRO A 729 18.05 -21.66 -13.51
N VAL A 730 19.07 -22.30 -14.09
CA VAL A 730 19.38 -23.69 -13.79
C VAL A 730 20.06 -23.75 -12.43
N LEU A 731 19.40 -24.36 -11.45
CA LEU A 731 19.93 -24.48 -10.09
C LEU A 731 20.56 -25.85 -9.83
N GLU A 732 21.75 -25.80 -9.25
CA GLU A 732 22.49 -26.94 -8.71
C GLU A 732 22.74 -26.69 -7.21
N VAL A 733 22.63 -27.74 -6.40
CA VAL A 733 22.92 -27.70 -4.96
C VAL A 733 23.91 -28.82 -4.66
N ASP A 734 25.03 -28.48 -4.05
CA ASP A 734 26.00 -29.48 -3.61
C ASP A 734 25.42 -30.29 -2.43
N PRO A 735 25.36 -31.63 -2.50
CA PRO A 735 24.73 -32.44 -1.46
C PRO A 735 25.52 -32.50 -0.14
N GLU A 736 26.80 -32.12 -0.14
CA GLU A 736 27.67 -32.13 1.04
C GLU A 736 27.95 -30.71 1.55
N LEU A 737 28.21 -29.77 0.64
CA LEU A 737 28.57 -28.39 0.97
C LEU A 737 27.37 -27.43 0.98
N PHE A 738 26.22 -27.85 0.45
CA PHE A 738 25.00 -27.04 0.29
C PHE A 738 25.18 -25.78 -0.57
N GLU A 739 26.31 -25.64 -1.26
CA GLU A 739 26.57 -24.56 -2.22
C GLU A 739 25.47 -24.55 -3.29
N VAL A 740 24.78 -23.42 -3.42
CA VAL A 740 23.78 -23.22 -4.46
C VAL A 740 24.41 -22.48 -5.64
N ARG A 741 24.27 -23.02 -6.84
CA ARG A 741 24.71 -22.37 -8.08
C ARG A 741 23.54 -22.09 -9.00
N ALA A 742 23.51 -20.92 -9.61
CA ALA A 742 22.58 -20.57 -10.69
C ALA A 742 23.36 -20.38 -11.98
N ASP A 743 23.03 -21.18 -13.00
CA ASP A 743 23.70 -21.15 -14.31
C ASP A 743 25.24 -21.29 -14.18
N GLY A 744 25.69 -22.09 -13.19
CA GLY A 744 27.09 -22.32 -12.84
C GLY A 744 27.72 -21.32 -11.87
N GLU A 745 27.07 -20.18 -11.61
CA GLU A 745 27.56 -19.15 -10.70
C GLU A 745 27.14 -19.40 -9.25
N LEU A 746 28.09 -19.34 -8.30
CA LEU A 746 27.81 -19.50 -6.87
C LEU A 746 26.93 -18.36 -6.36
N LEU A 747 25.80 -18.72 -5.76
CA LEU A 747 24.89 -17.78 -5.09
C LEU A 747 25.25 -17.68 -3.61
N THR A 748 26.05 -16.67 -3.26
CA THR A 748 26.43 -16.41 -1.87
C THR A 748 26.35 -14.92 -1.54
N CYS A 749 25.96 -14.61 -0.31
CA CYS A 749 25.92 -13.26 0.22
C CYS A 749 26.18 -13.27 1.73
N GLU A 750 26.75 -12.18 2.25
CA GLU A 750 27.11 -12.09 3.67
C GLU A 750 25.87 -11.82 4.53
N PRO A 751 25.79 -12.34 5.77
CA PRO A 751 24.71 -12.00 6.69
C PRO A 751 24.83 -10.55 7.18
N ASP A 752 23.71 -9.84 7.18
CA ASP A 752 23.67 -8.48 7.72
C ASP A 752 23.70 -8.47 9.25
N SER A 753 24.40 -7.48 9.82
CA SER A 753 24.36 -7.19 11.26
C SER A 753 23.19 -6.30 11.69
N LYS A 754 22.59 -5.57 10.74
CA LYS A 754 21.47 -4.65 10.96
C LYS A 754 20.60 -4.57 9.70
N VAL A 755 19.30 -4.37 9.89
CA VAL A 755 18.33 -4.16 8.82
C VAL A 755 17.54 -2.87 9.04
N PRO A 756 17.13 -2.15 7.98
CA PRO A 756 16.20 -1.01 8.11
C PRO A 756 14.82 -1.49 8.57
N LEU A 757 13.88 -0.56 8.76
CA LEU A 757 12.49 -0.87 9.13
C LEU A 757 12.42 -1.71 10.41
N SER A 758 13.27 -1.39 11.39
CA SER A 758 13.42 -2.15 12.65
C SER A 758 13.53 -1.22 13.86
N GLN A 759 14.70 -1.11 14.49
CA GLN A 759 14.99 -0.36 15.72
C GLN A 759 14.51 1.10 15.69
N THR A 760 14.50 1.71 14.50
CA THR A 760 13.99 3.08 14.29
C THR A 760 12.50 3.23 14.65
N TYR A 761 11.69 2.19 14.41
CA TYR A 761 10.23 2.31 14.36
C TYR A 761 9.48 1.52 15.44
N PHE A 762 10.06 0.44 15.94
CA PHE A 762 9.38 -0.47 16.87
C PHE A 762 9.81 -0.21 18.32
N LEU A 763 8.83 -0.26 19.22
CA LEU A 763 9.07 -0.07 20.65
C LEU A 763 9.73 -1.30 21.28
N PHE A 764 9.46 -2.48 20.72
CA PHE A 764 9.97 -3.78 21.14
C PHE A 764 10.44 -4.59 19.93
#